data_AF-A0A8S1N2R6-F1
#
_entry.id   AF-A0A8S1N2R6-F1
#
_cell.length_a   1.000
_cell.length_b   1.000
_cell.length_c   1.000
_cell.angle_alpha   90.00
_cell.angle_beta   90.00
_cell.angle_gamma   90.00
#
_symmetry.space_group_name_H-M   'P 1'
#
loop_
_entity.id
_entity.type
_entity.pdbx_description
1 polymer ?
#
loop_
_entity_poly.entity_id
_entity_poly.type
_entity_poly.pdbx_seq_one_letter_code
_entity_poly.pdbx_strand_id
1 'polypeptide(L)'
;MFQSYQYKLVIFCITNEDISELYLHFNRLNGIAAVQIFSSLMKSNLKVLDLSQNSLGIGYDWSQSFNKMVSANKELIHFDLSFNKIDYFITCQIAEGLKKNKSIIGFHFTGNSGYVDTKGFLVPIEKGIVEQTQHQIAQRIQGCQYIKQKRLRSYRDAKIRDCCWICEGWRQIEFEWNPKTSGPANDPMFIHLSYLNYDDLYLGKVESGLKVQRMVPPGMCYYFFTNDSMQCVAKDQMHKRWPLPLNKVKVQDKEIDVKLQQLNQMNVVGTQIIDKYYMPIINVQPRQEDLLYVPERIDNRILWTFPISLFRDWKQDNEELIEKCFINDWNQSRITKLIKDEDDRNACYNFLLGNYQQIKDSYKHYACLSPIGDIWAISSLINLQLLSIVRMTETSEKGSIKQQDMELKYLATISGTEKGNYRKPERGMIRFQFLEMFVRIAEDKYIKNGIAKSFEEALKWIWEDHLKQEFIKYNTQIFRDTRYWNEQCDLCMKHYKTILDSIFIRYSVKKVKPGQKPFMSLQELQEMCSHIGLNQIETFGPNTPLFAFNKSMMTQIDEINSDRIFQMTFVEFLEAFARIAEDLDNRPIGLHLKIEQLIWKCYVLFADLYALPTQSYFQDEWDIINNQSLKQIIDDDIDDFN
;
A
#
# COMPACT_ATOMS: atom_id res chain seq x y z
N MET A 1 -9.30 -17.98 69.31
CA MET A 1 -8.32 -17.11 70.02
C MET A 1 -7.00 -16.97 69.25
N PHE A 2 -6.34 -18.04 68.79
CA PHE A 2 -5.10 -17.93 68.01
C PHE A 2 -5.27 -17.19 66.65
N GLN A 3 -6.32 -17.50 65.88
CA GLN A 3 -6.61 -16.80 64.61
C GLN A 3 -6.85 -15.29 64.79
N SER A 4 -7.48 -14.87 65.89
CA SER A 4 -7.72 -13.43 66.13
C SER A 4 -6.44 -12.66 66.44
N TYR A 5 -5.44 -13.29 67.07
CA TYR A 5 -4.13 -12.65 67.27
C TYR A 5 -3.32 -12.61 65.97
N GLN A 6 -3.40 -13.66 65.18
CA GLN A 6 -2.76 -13.72 63.85
C GLN A 6 -3.26 -12.59 62.94
N TYR A 7 -4.57 -12.35 62.91
CA TYR A 7 -5.14 -11.27 62.09
C TYR A 7 -4.70 -9.90 62.58
N LYS A 8 -4.70 -9.66 63.90
CA LYS A 8 -4.21 -8.39 64.47
C LYS A 8 -2.76 -8.10 64.09
N LEU A 9 -1.88 -9.11 64.12
CA LEU A 9 -0.48 -8.96 63.72
C LEU A 9 -0.36 -8.63 62.22
N VAL A 10 -1.10 -9.34 61.37
CA VAL A 10 -1.14 -9.08 59.92
C VAL A 10 -1.58 -7.65 59.64
N ILE A 11 -2.67 -7.19 60.28
CA ILE A 11 -3.16 -5.82 60.12
C ILE A 11 -2.13 -4.81 60.62
N PHE A 12 -1.52 -5.04 61.78
CA PHE A 12 -0.45 -4.18 62.31
C PHE A 12 0.70 -4.01 61.30
N CYS A 13 1.16 -5.10 60.68
CA CYS A 13 2.19 -5.04 59.65
C CYS A 13 1.74 -4.29 58.39
N ILE A 14 0.48 -4.47 57.96
CA ILE A 14 -0.06 -3.78 56.76
C ILE A 14 -0.19 -2.28 56.98
N THR A 15 -0.56 -1.86 58.19
CA THR A 15 -0.72 -0.44 58.55
C THR A 15 0.58 0.24 58.94
N ASN A 16 1.70 -0.49 58.98
CA ASN A 16 2.99 0.08 59.28
C ASN A 16 3.49 0.91 58.08
N GLU A 17 4.02 2.11 58.36
CA GLU A 17 4.44 3.06 57.33
C GLU A 17 5.86 2.80 56.78
N ASP A 18 6.67 2.02 57.50
CA ASP A 18 8.07 1.71 57.18
C ASP A 18 8.23 0.40 56.40
N ILE A 19 7.28 -0.53 56.52
CA ILE A 19 7.33 -1.81 55.81
C ILE A 19 6.97 -1.59 54.33
N SER A 20 7.93 -1.88 53.45
CA SER A 20 7.74 -1.81 51.99
C SER A 20 7.32 -3.16 51.38
N GLU A 21 7.74 -4.28 51.97
CA GLU A 21 7.47 -5.62 51.44
C GLU A 21 6.97 -6.54 52.56
N LEU A 22 5.90 -7.29 52.29
CA LEU A 22 5.30 -8.20 53.26
C LEU A 22 4.96 -9.55 52.61
N TYR A 23 5.50 -10.64 53.18
CA TYR A 23 5.33 -11.99 52.64
C TYR A 23 4.57 -12.89 53.61
N LEU A 24 3.31 -13.17 53.30
CA LEU A 24 2.36 -13.93 54.13
C LEU A 24 1.88 -15.23 53.45
N HIS A 25 2.66 -15.78 52.52
CA HIS A 25 2.39 -17.09 51.96
C HIS A 25 2.23 -18.18 53.05
N PHE A 26 1.34 -19.16 52.84
CA PHE A 26 1.12 -20.29 53.77
C PHE A 26 0.75 -19.92 55.23
N ASN A 27 -0.04 -18.86 55.43
CA ASN A 27 -0.45 -18.40 56.76
C ASN A 27 -1.88 -18.82 57.17
N ARG A 28 -2.55 -19.69 56.41
CA ARG A 28 -3.94 -20.14 56.69
C ARG A 28 -4.96 -18.99 56.80
N LEU A 29 -4.73 -17.88 56.11
CA LEU A 29 -5.64 -16.75 56.03
C LEU A 29 -6.90 -17.13 55.22
N ASN A 30 -8.07 -16.61 55.60
CA ASN A 30 -9.35 -16.90 54.94
C ASN A 30 -10.08 -15.63 54.48
N GLY A 31 -11.29 -15.77 53.91
CA GLY A 31 -12.04 -14.65 53.36
C GLY A 31 -12.33 -13.53 54.37
N ILE A 32 -12.52 -13.86 55.65
CA ILE A 32 -12.71 -12.87 56.74
C ILE A 32 -11.44 -12.04 56.93
N ALA A 33 -10.27 -12.69 56.93
CA ALA A 33 -8.98 -11.98 56.99
C ALA A 33 -8.80 -11.09 55.76
N ALA A 34 -9.19 -11.56 54.57
CA ALA A 34 -9.09 -10.82 53.32
C ALA A 34 -9.83 -9.47 53.39
N VAL A 35 -11.05 -9.43 53.94
CA VAL A 35 -11.82 -8.19 54.13
C VAL A 35 -11.03 -7.16 54.95
N GLN A 36 -10.42 -7.59 56.05
CA GLN A 36 -9.65 -6.71 56.93
C GLN A 36 -8.34 -6.25 56.28
N ILE A 37 -7.64 -7.17 55.59
CA ILE A 37 -6.41 -6.91 54.85
C ILE A 37 -6.68 -5.85 53.78
N PHE A 38 -7.65 -6.06 52.89
CA PHE A 38 -7.94 -5.12 51.81
C PHE A 38 -8.42 -3.76 52.32
N SER A 39 -9.19 -3.76 53.41
CA SER A 39 -9.60 -2.50 54.03
C SER A 39 -8.41 -1.72 54.58
N SER A 40 -7.42 -2.40 55.14
CA SER A 40 -6.21 -1.78 55.71
C SER A 40 -5.23 -1.34 54.62
N LEU A 41 -5.14 -2.11 53.53
CA LEU A 41 -4.30 -1.78 52.37
C LEU A 41 -4.70 -0.48 51.67
N MET A 42 -5.95 -0.02 51.81
CA MET A 42 -6.38 1.27 51.25
C MET A 42 -5.46 2.45 51.61
N LYS A 43 -4.82 2.41 52.79
CA LYS A 43 -3.93 3.48 53.30
C LYS A 43 -2.48 3.02 53.50
N SER A 44 -2.13 1.83 53.04
CA SER A 44 -0.80 1.25 53.26
C SER A 44 0.24 1.77 52.25
N ASN A 45 1.49 1.90 52.71
CA ASN A 45 2.65 2.24 51.87
C ASN A 45 3.34 1.00 51.26
N LEU A 46 2.79 -0.20 51.49
CA LEU A 46 3.33 -1.45 50.96
C LEU A 46 3.46 -1.41 49.44
N LYS A 47 4.63 -1.81 48.96
CA LYS A 47 4.98 -1.91 47.53
C LYS A 47 4.83 -3.34 47.02
N VAL A 48 5.13 -4.32 47.86
CA VAL A 48 5.09 -5.75 47.53
C VAL A 48 4.31 -6.51 48.60
N LEU A 49 3.36 -7.34 48.17
CA LEU A 49 2.58 -8.19 49.05
C LEU A 49 2.41 -9.60 48.46
N ASP A 50 2.73 -10.62 49.25
CA ASP A 50 2.52 -12.02 48.91
C ASP A 50 1.50 -12.64 49.87
N LEU A 51 0.30 -12.95 49.37
CA LEU A 51 -0.76 -13.67 50.08
C LEU A 51 -0.98 -15.08 49.50
N SER A 52 -0.03 -15.61 48.73
CA SER A 52 -0.18 -16.88 48.02
C SER A 52 -0.39 -18.07 48.97
N GLN A 53 -0.98 -19.16 48.48
CA GLN A 53 -1.12 -20.41 49.22
C GLN A 53 -1.84 -20.27 50.58
N ASN A 54 -2.88 -19.43 50.61
CA ASN A 54 -3.80 -19.30 51.74
C ASN A 54 -5.17 -19.90 51.35
N SER A 55 -6.25 -19.46 51.98
CA SER A 55 -7.62 -19.92 51.71
C SER A 55 -8.58 -18.73 51.64
N LEU A 56 -8.14 -17.62 51.04
CA LEU A 56 -8.90 -16.38 50.97
C LEU A 56 -10.24 -16.55 50.24
N GLY A 57 -10.37 -17.50 49.31
CA GLY A 57 -11.64 -17.81 48.67
C GLY A 57 -12.65 -18.57 49.55
N ILE A 58 -12.28 -18.96 50.77
CA ILE A 58 -13.16 -19.69 51.69
C ILE A 58 -13.79 -18.73 52.72
N GLY A 59 -15.12 -18.80 52.84
CA GLY A 59 -15.87 -18.34 54.02
C GLY A 59 -16.45 -16.92 53.95
N TYR A 60 -16.01 -16.06 53.04
CA TYR A 60 -16.58 -14.71 52.87
C TYR A 60 -16.23 -14.11 51.50
N ASP A 61 -17.15 -13.35 50.91
CA ASP A 61 -16.88 -12.53 49.73
C ASP A 61 -16.23 -11.19 50.12
N TRP A 62 -15.00 -10.98 49.66
CA TRP A 62 -14.20 -9.79 49.93
C TRP A 62 -14.03 -8.88 48.71
N SER A 63 -14.70 -9.19 47.59
CA SER A 63 -14.57 -8.48 46.32
C SER A 63 -14.79 -6.97 46.45
N GLN A 64 -15.80 -6.55 47.22
CA GLN A 64 -16.07 -5.13 47.47
C GLN A 64 -14.91 -4.42 48.19
N SER A 65 -14.30 -5.09 49.17
CA SER A 65 -13.17 -4.52 49.93
C SER A 65 -11.93 -4.41 49.04
N PHE A 66 -11.70 -5.42 48.20
CA PHE A 66 -10.63 -5.40 47.21
C PHE A 66 -10.84 -4.29 46.16
N ASN A 67 -12.05 -4.12 45.64
CA ASN A 67 -12.36 -3.09 44.64
C ASN A 67 -12.16 -1.67 45.19
N LYS A 68 -12.52 -1.45 46.47
CA LYS A 68 -12.19 -0.20 47.17
C LYS A 68 -10.68 -0.01 47.31
N MET A 69 -9.96 -1.07 47.67
CA MET A 69 -8.50 -1.07 47.80
C MET A 69 -7.79 -0.70 46.50
N VAL A 70 -8.05 -1.39 45.38
CA VAL A 70 -7.36 -1.11 44.12
C VAL A 70 -7.73 0.25 43.51
N SER A 71 -8.90 0.78 43.87
CA SER A 71 -9.31 2.14 43.51
C SER A 71 -8.52 3.20 44.30
N ALA A 72 -8.37 3.02 45.62
CA ALA A 72 -7.75 4.00 46.51
C ALA A 72 -6.21 3.90 46.58
N ASN A 73 -5.66 2.70 46.75
CA ASN A 73 -4.22 2.49 46.90
C ASN A 73 -3.51 2.58 45.54
N LYS A 74 -2.43 3.37 45.49
CA LYS A 74 -1.53 3.50 44.33
C LYS A 74 -0.08 3.15 44.64
N GLU A 75 0.18 2.66 45.86
CA GLU A 75 1.51 2.32 46.36
C GLU A 75 1.90 0.88 46.02
N LEU A 76 0.91 -0.03 46.00
CA LEU A 76 1.14 -1.45 45.73
C LEU A 76 1.46 -1.68 44.25
N ILE A 77 2.61 -2.31 44.00
CA ILE A 77 3.18 -2.53 42.66
C ILE A 77 3.21 -4.01 42.29
N HIS A 78 3.51 -4.89 43.25
CA HIS A 78 3.64 -6.32 43.00
C HIS A 78 2.81 -7.11 44.01
N PHE A 79 1.82 -7.85 43.53
CA PHE A 79 0.84 -8.51 44.38
C PHE A 79 0.57 -9.95 43.97
N ASP A 80 0.74 -10.89 44.91
CA ASP A 80 0.49 -12.31 44.71
C ASP A 80 -0.72 -12.82 45.51
N LEU A 81 -1.74 -13.30 44.78
CA LEU A 81 -2.96 -13.96 45.27
C LEU A 81 -3.06 -15.41 44.83
N SER A 82 -1.99 -16.00 44.30
CA SER A 82 -2.00 -17.35 43.75
C SER A 82 -2.40 -18.41 44.78
N PHE A 83 -3.08 -19.46 44.32
CA PHE A 83 -3.45 -20.64 45.12
C PHE A 83 -4.25 -20.30 46.38
N ASN A 84 -5.31 -19.50 46.23
CA ASN A 84 -6.18 -19.07 47.33
C ASN A 84 -7.59 -19.66 47.29
N LYS A 85 -7.85 -20.57 46.33
CA LYS A 85 -9.16 -21.18 46.08
C LYS A 85 -10.24 -20.13 45.79
N ILE A 86 -9.87 -19.02 45.16
CA ILE A 86 -10.79 -17.93 44.80
C ILE A 86 -11.65 -18.42 43.64
N ASP A 87 -12.96 -18.38 43.83
CA ASP A 87 -13.93 -18.88 42.86
C ASP A 87 -14.18 -17.89 41.71
N TYR A 88 -14.95 -18.35 40.73
CA TYR A 88 -15.27 -17.58 39.53
C TYR A 88 -16.02 -16.28 39.86
N PHE A 89 -16.95 -16.33 40.82
CA PHE A 89 -17.76 -15.19 41.21
C PHE A 89 -16.89 -14.04 41.75
N ILE A 90 -16.04 -14.32 42.74
CA ILE A 90 -15.12 -13.32 43.28
C ILE A 90 -14.15 -12.85 42.19
N THR A 91 -13.65 -13.76 41.36
CA THR A 91 -12.70 -13.45 40.27
C THR A 91 -13.29 -12.42 39.29
N CYS A 92 -14.54 -12.58 38.86
CA CYS A 92 -15.22 -11.62 37.98
C CYS A 92 -15.30 -10.22 38.61
N GLN A 93 -15.66 -10.14 39.89
CA GLN A 93 -15.81 -8.86 40.58
C GLN A 93 -14.48 -8.11 40.72
N ILE A 94 -13.40 -8.82 41.03
CA ILE A 94 -12.08 -8.20 41.22
C ILE A 94 -11.38 -7.88 39.90
N ALA A 95 -11.68 -8.61 38.82
CA ALA A 95 -11.22 -8.30 37.48
C ALA A 95 -11.71 -6.91 37.03
N GLU A 96 -12.99 -6.62 37.25
CA GLU A 96 -13.58 -5.30 36.97
C GLU A 96 -12.94 -4.18 37.80
N GLY A 97 -12.67 -4.43 39.09
CA GLY A 97 -11.97 -3.47 39.94
C GLY A 97 -10.53 -3.20 39.50
N LEU A 98 -9.78 -4.25 39.15
CA LEU A 98 -8.40 -4.15 38.69
C LEU A 98 -8.25 -3.38 37.39
N LYS A 99 -9.24 -3.45 36.49
CA LYS A 99 -9.20 -2.84 35.15
C LYS A 99 -8.69 -1.39 35.14
N LYS A 100 -9.14 -0.60 36.11
CA LYS A 100 -8.79 0.82 36.29
C LYS A 100 -7.51 1.06 37.10
N ASN A 101 -7.05 0.08 37.88
CA ASN A 101 -5.80 0.21 38.62
C ASN A 101 -4.61 0.09 37.67
N LYS A 102 -3.66 1.02 37.76
CA LYS A 102 -2.43 1.04 36.94
C LYS A 102 -1.15 0.92 37.78
N SER A 103 -1.26 0.94 39.11
CA SER A 103 -0.12 0.87 40.01
C SER A 103 0.41 -0.57 40.16
N ILE A 104 -0.49 -1.56 40.19
CA ILE A 104 -0.13 -2.98 40.31
C ILE A 104 0.37 -3.47 38.95
N ILE A 105 1.69 -3.43 38.76
CA ILE A 105 2.38 -3.84 37.53
C ILE A 105 2.58 -5.35 37.48
N GLY A 106 2.91 -5.99 38.61
CA GLY A 106 2.98 -7.44 38.75
C GLY A 106 1.77 -7.97 39.52
N PHE A 107 0.97 -8.84 38.91
CA PHE A 107 -0.15 -9.49 39.59
C PHE A 107 -0.09 -11.00 39.34
N HIS A 108 -0.10 -11.79 40.41
CA HIS A 108 -0.10 -13.25 40.34
C HIS A 108 -1.43 -13.79 40.86
N PHE A 109 -2.07 -14.65 40.07
CA PHE A 109 -3.41 -15.18 40.39
C PHE A 109 -3.56 -16.68 40.10
N THR A 110 -2.47 -17.35 39.72
CA THR A 110 -2.44 -18.75 39.31
C THR A 110 -3.05 -19.66 40.38
N GLY A 111 -3.75 -20.73 39.99
CA GLY A 111 -4.36 -21.67 40.94
C GLY A 111 -5.68 -21.19 41.55
N ASN A 112 -6.28 -20.15 40.98
CA ASN A 112 -7.65 -19.69 41.24
C ASN A 112 -8.51 -19.81 39.97
N SER A 113 -9.76 -19.34 39.99
CA SER A 113 -10.67 -19.35 38.83
C SER A 113 -10.40 -18.25 37.79
N GLY A 114 -9.14 -18.07 37.40
CA GLY A 114 -8.73 -17.10 36.37
C GLY A 114 -7.22 -17.08 36.14
N TYR A 115 -6.76 -16.24 35.21
CA TYR A 115 -5.34 -16.03 34.91
C TYR A 115 -5.06 -14.58 34.54
N VAL A 116 -3.79 -14.19 34.57
CA VAL A 116 -3.36 -12.85 34.12
C VAL A 116 -2.83 -12.93 32.69
N ASP A 117 -3.39 -12.11 31.80
CA ASP A 117 -3.01 -12.08 30.39
C ASP A 117 -1.73 -11.25 30.14
N THR A 118 -1.31 -11.16 28.88
CA THR A 118 -0.09 -10.46 28.45
C THR A 118 -0.11 -8.96 28.72
N LYS A 119 -1.30 -8.37 28.91
CA LYS A 119 -1.51 -6.94 29.19
C LYS A 119 -1.70 -6.67 30.68
N GLY A 120 -1.75 -7.71 31.51
CA GLY A 120 -1.97 -7.60 32.95
C GLY A 120 -3.45 -7.57 33.37
N PHE A 121 -4.39 -7.88 32.46
CA PHE A 121 -5.79 -8.09 32.83
C PHE A 121 -5.98 -9.44 33.51
N LEU A 122 -6.81 -9.46 34.54
CA LEU A 122 -7.29 -10.69 35.13
C LEU A 122 -8.48 -11.21 34.31
N VAL A 123 -8.33 -12.39 33.74
CA VAL A 123 -9.34 -13.07 32.91
C VAL A 123 -9.97 -14.20 33.72
N PRO A 124 -11.26 -14.09 34.11
CA PRO A 124 -11.97 -15.15 34.81
C PRO A 124 -12.13 -16.43 33.97
N ILE A 125 -12.08 -17.60 34.61
CA ILE A 125 -12.34 -18.92 33.98
C ILE A 125 -13.40 -19.67 34.80
N GLU A 126 -14.50 -20.05 34.15
CA GLU A 126 -15.58 -20.83 34.76
C GLU A 126 -15.18 -22.31 34.97
N LYS A 127 -15.71 -22.95 36.01
CA LYS A 127 -15.40 -24.35 36.35
C LYS A 127 -15.83 -25.29 35.21
N GLY A 128 -14.90 -26.16 34.77
CA GLY A 128 -15.10 -27.13 33.68
C GLY A 128 -14.07 -27.02 32.54
N ILE A 129 -13.38 -25.88 32.44
CA ILE A 129 -12.37 -25.58 31.39
C ILE A 129 -10.92 -25.71 31.92
N VAL A 130 -10.76 -26.16 33.17
CA VAL A 130 -9.45 -26.16 33.84
C VAL A 130 -8.68 -27.43 33.49
N GLU A 131 -7.90 -27.40 32.41
CA GLU A 131 -6.66 -28.16 32.40
C GLU A 131 -5.85 -27.66 33.60
N GLN A 132 -5.73 -28.50 34.62
CA GLN A 132 -4.72 -28.29 35.64
C GLN A 132 -3.38 -28.34 34.91
N THR A 133 -2.81 -27.19 34.56
CA THR A 133 -1.42 -27.11 34.11
C THR A 133 -0.54 -27.47 35.30
N GLN A 134 -0.43 -28.78 35.51
CA GLN A 134 0.61 -29.42 36.28
C GLN A 134 1.94 -28.93 35.67
N HIS A 135 2.79 -28.32 36.52
CA HIS A 135 4.19 -27.95 36.25
C HIS A 135 4.54 -26.48 35.97
N GLN A 136 3.89 -25.53 36.63
CA GLN A 136 4.63 -24.32 37.06
C GLN A 136 4.72 -24.33 38.58
N ILE A 137 5.91 -24.66 39.09
CA ILE A 137 6.28 -24.39 40.48
C ILE A 137 6.02 -22.90 40.69
N ALA A 138 5.09 -22.55 41.59
CA ALA A 138 4.82 -21.17 41.98
C ALA A 138 6.15 -20.50 42.31
N GLN A 139 6.69 -19.70 41.39
CA GLN A 139 7.88 -18.93 41.66
C GLN A 139 7.45 -17.84 42.62
N ARG A 140 7.98 -17.93 43.84
CA ARG A 140 7.73 -16.94 44.87
C ARG A 140 8.24 -15.59 44.38
N ILE A 141 7.41 -14.56 44.51
CA ILE A 141 7.81 -13.20 44.15
C ILE A 141 9.03 -12.78 45.00
N GLN A 142 9.96 -12.03 44.40
CA GLN A 142 11.18 -11.54 45.06
C GLN A 142 11.24 -10.02 44.92
N GLY A 143 10.57 -9.31 45.81
CA GLY A 143 10.42 -7.86 45.76
C GLY A 143 9.84 -7.44 44.41
N CYS A 144 10.43 -6.41 43.79
CA CYS A 144 10.16 -6.05 42.41
C CYS A 144 11.25 -6.55 41.44
N GLN A 145 11.99 -7.61 41.75
CA GLN A 145 13.08 -8.10 40.90
C GLN A 145 12.58 -9.08 39.84
N TYR A 146 13.14 -9.00 38.62
CA TYR A 146 12.92 -10.06 37.64
C TYR A 146 13.76 -11.28 37.97
N ILE A 147 13.19 -12.47 37.77
CA ILE A 147 13.84 -13.75 38.03
C ILE A 147 14.19 -14.37 36.68
N LYS A 148 15.46 -14.69 36.48
CA LYS A 148 15.92 -15.29 35.22
C LYS A 148 15.22 -16.64 35.02
N GLN A 149 14.31 -16.68 34.04
CA GLN A 149 13.53 -17.88 33.74
C GLN A 149 14.39 -18.98 33.13
N LYS A 150 14.20 -20.22 33.57
CA LYS A 150 14.87 -21.41 32.97
C LYS A 150 14.32 -21.74 31.57
N ARG A 151 13.02 -21.46 31.35
CA ARG A 151 12.34 -21.62 30.06
C ARG A 151 11.84 -20.24 29.63
N LEU A 152 12.29 -19.80 28.46
CA LEU A 152 11.77 -18.59 27.81
C LEU A 152 10.51 -18.93 27.02
N ARG A 153 9.63 -17.94 26.86
CA ARG A 153 8.46 -18.07 25.98
C ARG A 153 8.95 -18.13 24.52
N SER A 154 8.24 -18.89 23.70
CA SER A 154 8.52 -19.13 22.30
C SER A 154 7.30 -18.83 21.45
N TYR A 155 7.49 -18.71 20.13
CA TYR A 155 6.41 -18.50 19.17
C TYR A 155 5.37 -19.64 19.13
N ARG A 156 5.66 -20.79 19.75
CA ARG A 156 4.73 -21.93 19.86
C ARG A 156 3.79 -21.81 21.06
N ASP A 157 4.09 -20.91 22.00
CA ASP A 157 3.27 -20.72 23.18
C ASP A 157 2.06 -19.84 22.79
N ALA A 158 0.99 -20.48 22.34
CA ALA A 158 -0.28 -19.81 22.05
C ALA A 158 -1.03 -19.47 23.35
N LYS A 159 -1.74 -18.33 23.36
CA LYS A 159 -2.60 -17.89 24.48
C LYS A 159 -1.85 -17.88 25.82
N ILE A 160 -0.75 -17.13 25.86
CA ILE A 160 0.10 -16.96 27.04
C ILE A 160 -0.73 -16.52 28.25
N ARG A 161 -0.64 -17.29 29.34
CA ARG A 161 -1.30 -17.05 30.63
C ARG A 161 -0.30 -16.84 31.75
N ASP A 162 -0.83 -16.40 32.89
CA ASP A 162 -0.13 -16.21 34.16
C ASP A 162 1.10 -15.31 34.00
N CYS A 163 0.90 -14.17 33.33
CA CYS A 163 1.97 -13.26 32.97
C CYS A 163 2.27 -12.30 34.12
N CYS A 164 3.54 -12.18 34.49
CA CYS A 164 4.01 -11.08 35.34
C CYS A 164 5.19 -10.36 34.68
N TRP A 165 4.95 -9.10 34.28
CA TRP A 165 5.97 -8.28 33.62
C TRP A 165 7.24 -8.13 34.46
N ILE A 166 7.09 -8.04 35.78
CA ILE A 166 8.21 -7.92 36.73
C ILE A 166 8.98 -9.24 36.79
N CYS A 167 8.36 -10.32 37.26
CA CYS A 167 9.03 -11.60 37.51
C CYS A 167 9.66 -12.21 36.27
N GLU A 168 9.00 -12.08 35.11
CA GLU A 168 9.48 -12.64 33.85
C GLU A 168 10.46 -11.71 33.11
N GLY A 169 10.66 -10.48 33.59
CA GLY A 169 11.60 -9.51 33.02
C GLY A 169 11.16 -8.96 31.66
N TRP A 170 9.88 -8.66 31.50
CA TRP A 170 9.33 -8.14 30.25
C TRP A 170 9.95 -6.79 29.91
N ARG A 171 10.01 -6.48 28.61
CA ARG A 171 10.62 -5.25 28.12
C ARG A 171 9.60 -4.39 27.40
N GLN A 172 9.62 -3.09 27.67
CA GLN A 172 8.89 -2.12 26.84
C GLN A 172 9.56 -1.99 25.48
N ILE A 173 8.79 -2.18 24.42
CA ILE A 173 9.23 -2.04 23.03
C ILE A 173 8.24 -1.15 22.29
N GLU A 174 8.78 -0.21 21.52
CA GLU A 174 8.01 0.57 20.55
C GLU A 174 8.16 -0.08 19.18
N PHE A 175 7.05 -0.50 18.61
CA PHE A 175 6.97 -0.95 17.22
C PHE A 175 6.55 0.24 16.39
N GLU A 176 7.30 0.55 15.33
CA GLU A 176 7.03 1.64 14.42
C GLU A 176 7.05 1.13 12.97
N TRP A 177 6.27 1.77 12.11
CA TRP A 177 6.39 1.63 10.67
C TRP A 177 6.65 3.00 10.05
N ASN A 178 7.76 3.10 9.34
CA ASN A 178 8.13 4.33 8.67
C ASN A 178 7.84 4.21 7.16
N PRO A 179 6.92 5.01 6.60
CA PRO A 179 6.55 4.92 5.18
C PRO A 179 7.72 5.06 4.19
N LYS A 180 8.83 5.68 4.62
CA LYS A 180 10.02 5.89 3.79
C LYS A 180 10.99 4.72 3.82
N THR A 181 11.10 4.02 4.95
CA THR A 181 12.13 2.99 5.17
C THR A 181 11.53 1.59 5.31
N SER A 182 10.39 1.44 5.98
CA SER A 182 9.68 0.16 6.15
C SER A 182 8.94 -0.26 4.87
N GLY A 183 8.32 0.68 4.16
CA GLY A 183 7.52 0.46 2.96
C GLY A 183 6.32 1.40 2.89
N PRO A 184 5.59 1.49 1.76
CA PRO A 184 4.41 2.36 1.68
C PRO A 184 3.36 1.95 2.72
N ALA A 185 2.55 2.91 3.17
CA ALA A 185 1.56 2.72 4.23
C ALA A 185 0.22 3.34 3.82
N ASN A 186 -0.86 2.57 3.99
CA ASN A 186 -2.24 3.00 3.86
C ASN A 186 -2.99 2.70 5.16
N ASP A 187 -4.11 3.40 5.36
CA ASP A 187 -5.03 3.13 6.46
C ASP A 187 -6.05 2.06 6.05
N PRO A 188 -6.40 1.10 6.94
CA PRO A 188 -5.82 0.87 8.27
C PRO A 188 -4.56 0.00 8.25
N MET A 189 -3.68 0.22 9.23
CA MET A 189 -2.49 -0.59 9.42
C MET A 189 -2.45 -1.30 10.78
N PHE A 190 -2.15 -2.59 10.75
CA PHE A 190 -2.09 -3.46 11.93
C PHE A 190 -0.72 -4.13 12.06
N ILE A 191 -0.33 -4.46 13.29
CA ILE A 191 0.79 -5.36 13.60
C ILE A 191 0.25 -6.64 14.23
N HIS A 192 0.86 -7.77 13.91
CA HIS A 192 0.47 -9.09 14.39
C HIS A 192 1.64 -9.72 15.13
N LEU A 193 1.55 -9.82 16.46
CA LEU A 193 2.66 -10.25 17.33
C LEU A 193 2.50 -11.73 17.72
N SER A 194 3.58 -12.52 17.61
CA SER A 194 3.54 -13.97 17.86
C SER A 194 3.05 -14.34 19.26
N TYR A 195 3.44 -13.57 20.27
CA TYR A 195 3.05 -13.80 21.67
C TYR A 195 1.61 -13.36 21.98
N LEU A 196 0.98 -12.62 21.06
CA LEU A 196 -0.44 -12.26 21.08
C LEU A 196 -1.24 -13.14 20.12
N ASN A 197 -0.75 -14.34 19.80
CA ASN A 197 -1.42 -15.25 18.88
C ASN A 197 -1.68 -14.65 17.47
N TYR A 198 -0.89 -13.63 17.08
CA TYR A 198 -1.06 -12.85 15.85
C TYR A 198 -2.40 -12.11 15.73
N ASP A 199 -3.14 -11.92 16.82
CA ASP A 199 -4.32 -11.05 16.83
C ASP A 199 -3.95 -9.63 16.37
N ASP A 200 -4.89 -8.95 15.70
CA ASP A 200 -4.66 -7.67 15.06
C ASP A 200 -4.52 -6.52 16.05
N LEU A 201 -3.44 -5.77 15.90
CA LEU A 201 -3.15 -4.62 16.74
C LEU A 201 -3.05 -3.35 15.91
N TYR A 202 -4.05 -2.48 16.04
CA TYR A 202 -4.12 -1.25 15.25
C TYR A 202 -3.00 -0.27 15.63
N LEU A 203 -2.28 0.23 14.63
CA LEU A 203 -1.13 1.14 14.78
C LEU A 203 -1.51 2.63 14.81
N GLY A 204 -2.78 2.97 14.54
CA GLY A 204 -3.24 4.34 14.39
C GLY A 204 -3.32 4.78 12.92
N LYS A 205 -3.71 6.05 12.70
CA LYS A 205 -3.79 6.64 11.35
C LYS A 205 -2.39 6.98 10.83
N VAL A 206 -2.17 6.84 9.52
CA VAL A 206 -0.88 7.17 8.86
C VAL A 206 -0.42 8.60 9.22
N GLU A 207 -1.34 9.56 9.22
CA GLU A 207 -1.07 10.97 9.54
C GLU A 207 -0.57 11.21 10.98
N SER A 208 -0.96 10.33 11.91
CA SER A 208 -0.60 10.43 13.34
C SER A 208 0.74 9.77 13.67
N GLY A 209 1.36 9.10 12.71
CA GLY A 209 2.52 8.24 12.92
C GLY A 209 2.10 6.84 13.34
N LEU A 210 2.66 5.83 12.68
CA LEU A 210 2.26 4.43 12.82
C LEU A 210 3.13 3.74 13.86
N LYS A 211 2.70 3.78 15.11
CA LYS A 211 3.48 3.21 16.23
C LYS A 211 2.61 2.68 17.35
N VAL A 212 3.13 1.66 18.03
CA VAL A 212 2.50 1.10 19.22
C VAL A 212 3.55 0.64 20.24
N GLN A 213 3.34 0.99 21.50
CA GLN A 213 4.18 0.52 22.59
C GLN A 213 3.57 -0.70 23.26
N ARG A 214 4.38 -1.73 23.47
CA ARG A 214 3.95 -2.97 24.13
C ARG A 214 5.00 -3.47 25.10
N MET A 215 4.53 -4.13 26.15
CA MET A 215 5.39 -5.00 26.95
C MET A 215 5.51 -6.34 26.21
N VAL A 216 6.76 -6.76 25.99
CA VAL A 216 7.11 -7.96 25.22
C VAL A 216 7.87 -8.93 26.14
N PRO A 217 7.49 -10.22 26.18
CA PRO A 217 8.18 -11.21 27.01
C PRO A 217 9.58 -11.50 26.47
N PRO A 218 10.54 -11.87 27.34
CA PRO A 218 11.87 -12.26 26.89
C PRO A 218 11.86 -13.53 26.05
N GLY A 219 12.69 -13.54 25.00
CA GLY A 219 12.74 -14.60 23.99
C GLY A 219 12.65 -14.04 22.57
N MET A 220 12.37 -14.93 21.61
CA MET A 220 12.19 -14.54 20.22
C MET A 220 10.74 -14.12 19.97
N CYS A 221 10.55 -12.87 19.53
CA CYS A 221 9.27 -12.35 19.08
C CYS A 221 9.27 -12.24 17.55
N TYR A 222 8.27 -12.87 16.92
CA TYR A 222 8.04 -12.78 15.49
C TYR A 222 6.79 -11.96 15.21
N TYR A 223 6.77 -11.24 14.10
CA TYR A 223 5.63 -10.40 13.75
C TYR A 223 5.59 -10.05 12.27
N PHE A 224 4.45 -9.58 11.83
CA PHE A 224 4.23 -9.00 10.51
C PHE A 224 3.18 -7.89 10.60
N PHE A 225 2.94 -7.21 9.48
CA PHE A 225 1.99 -6.10 9.39
C PHE A 225 0.90 -6.42 8.37
N THR A 226 -0.28 -5.85 8.56
CA THR A 226 -1.31 -5.79 7.53
C THR A 226 -1.52 -4.32 7.18
N ASN A 227 -1.29 -3.95 5.93
CA ASN A 227 -1.43 -2.62 5.37
C ASN A 227 -2.60 -2.62 4.39
N ASP A 228 -3.75 -2.08 4.80
CA ASP A 228 -5.00 -2.11 4.05
C ASP A 228 -5.29 -3.50 3.44
N SER A 229 -5.50 -4.48 4.31
CA SER A 229 -5.72 -5.91 3.97
C SER A 229 -4.54 -6.65 3.35
N MET A 230 -3.44 -5.97 2.99
CA MET A 230 -2.25 -6.63 2.44
C MET A 230 -1.25 -7.01 3.52
N GLN A 231 -0.93 -8.31 3.61
CA GLN A 231 0.08 -8.82 4.53
C GLN A 231 1.48 -8.42 4.06
N CYS A 232 2.29 -7.86 4.97
CA CYS A 232 3.62 -7.35 4.66
C CYS A 232 4.62 -7.43 5.83
N VAL A 233 5.90 -7.27 5.52
CA VAL A 233 6.98 -7.11 6.51
C VAL A 233 7.66 -5.75 6.37
N ALA A 234 8.15 -5.20 7.48
CA ALA A 234 8.91 -3.95 7.48
C ALA A 234 10.33 -4.20 6.95
N LYS A 235 10.72 -3.50 5.87
CA LYS A 235 12.02 -3.68 5.18
C LYS A 235 13.23 -3.30 6.01
N ASP A 236 13.08 -2.28 6.84
CA ASP A 236 14.13 -1.70 7.67
C ASP A 236 14.33 -2.44 9.00
N GLN A 237 13.53 -3.48 9.25
CA GLN A 237 13.57 -4.28 10.47
C GLN A 237 14.13 -5.67 10.21
N MET A 238 14.72 -6.29 11.22
CA MET A 238 15.20 -7.67 11.09
C MET A 238 14.04 -8.61 10.76
N HIS A 239 14.27 -9.53 9.84
CA HIS A 239 13.29 -10.50 9.36
C HIS A 239 14.00 -11.82 9.06
N LYS A 240 13.24 -12.92 9.07
CA LYS A 240 13.75 -14.28 8.86
C LYS A 240 12.76 -15.11 8.07
N ARG A 241 13.28 -16.01 7.24
CA ARG A 241 12.50 -17.01 6.52
C ARG A 241 11.59 -17.78 7.48
N TRP A 242 10.33 -17.88 7.11
CA TRP A 242 9.29 -18.56 7.87
C TRP A 242 8.85 -19.82 7.11
N PRO A 243 8.98 -21.02 7.70
CA PRO A 243 8.87 -22.27 6.95
C PRO A 243 7.44 -22.77 6.74
N LEU A 244 6.45 -22.28 7.50
CA LEU A 244 5.07 -22.79 7.48
C LEU A 244 4.06 -21.64 7.47
N PRO A 245 3.00 -21.67 6.67
CA PRO A 245 1.97 -20.63 6.70
C PRO A 245 1.34 -20.53 8.10
N LEU A 246 1.06 -19.29 8.54
CA LEU A 246 0.26 -19.09 9.76
C LEU A 246 -1.21 -19.15 9.35
N ASN A 247 -1.93 -20.16 9.83
CA ASN A 247 -3.33 -20.35 9.44
C ASN A 247 -4.26 -19.73 10.48
N LYS A 248 -5.43 -19.26 10.02
CA LYS A 248 -6.50 -18.74 10.88
C LYS A 248 -6.08 -17.57 11.78
N VAL A 249 -5.28 -16.66 11.23
CA VAL A 249 -4.96 -15.40 11.92
C VAL A 249 -6.17 -14.48 11.85
N LYS A 250 -6.55 -13.89 12.99
CA LYS A 250 -7.70 -12.97 13.06
C LYS A 250 -7.27 -11.56 12.67
N VAL A 251 -7.93 -11.01 11.65
CA VAL A 251 -7.74 -9.64 11.16
C VAL A 251 -9.11 -9.04 10.88
N GLN A 252 -9.48 -7.97 11.58
CA GLN A 252 -10.76 -7.27 11.43
C GLN A 252 -11.96 -8.24 11.41
N ASP A 253 -12.02 -9.12 12.41
CA ASP A 253 -13.03 -10.18 12.59
C ASP A 253 -13.06 -11.29 11.52
N LYS A 254 -12.13 -11.30 10.56
CA LYS A 254 -11.97 -12.37 9.57
C LYS A 254 -10.79 -13.26 9.91
N GLU A 255 -10.92 -14.56 9.65
CA GLU A 255 -9.78 -15.49 9.71
C GLU A 255 -9.10 -15.53 8.33
N ILE A 256 -7.81 -15.24 8.29
CA ILE A 256 -6.99 -15.27 7.08
C ILE A 256 -5.79 -16.19 7.25
N ASP A 257 -5.31 -16.76 6.15
CA ASP A 257 -4.05 -17.47 6.09
C ASP A 257 -2.92 -16.50 5.73
N VAL A 258 -1.87 -16.47 6.55
CA VAL A 258 -0.68 -15.66 6.31
C VAL A 258 0.26 -16.40 5.39
N LYS A 259 0.43 -15.87 4.18
CA LYS A 259 1.22 -16.48 3.09
C LYS A 259 2.58 -15.81 2.90
N LEU A 260 3.05 -15.07 3.91
CA LEU A 260 4.38 -14.46 3.91
C LEU A 260 5.48 -15.53 3.97
N GLN A 261 6.52 -15.38 3.14
CA GLN A 261 7.69 -16.25 3.16
C GLN A 261 8.66 -15.92 4.31
N GLN A 262 8.53 -14.73 4.89
CA GLN A 262 9.37 -14.21 5.95
C GLN A 262 8.53 -13.46 6.99
N LEU A 263 8.99 -13.43 8.24
CA LEU A 263 8.41 -12.59 9.29
C LEU A 263 9.49 -11.67 9.87
N ASN A 264 9.10 -10.48 10.31
CA ASN A 264 9.97 -9.66 11.16
C ASN A 264 10.28 -10.41 12.47
N GLN A 265 11.46 -10.19 13.03
CA GLN A 265 11.90 -10.86 14.26
C GLN A 265 12.72 -9.94 15.16
N MET A 266 12.60 -10.15 16.48
CA MET A 266 13.46 -9.54 17.48
C MET A 266 13.80 -10.51 18.61
N ASN A 267 15.03 -10.42 19.12
CA ASN A 267 15.43 -11.12 20.33
C ASN A 267 15.29 -10.19 21.53
N VAL A 268 14.35 -10.48 22.42
CA VAL A 268 14.04 -9.68 23.60
C VAL A 268 14.82 -10.23 24.79
N VAL A 269 15.75 -9.43 25.29
CA VAL A 269 16.50 -9.73 26.53
C VAL A 269 15.69 -9.25 27.73
N GLY A 270 15.61 -10.11 28.76
CA GLY A 270 14.92 -9.77 29.99
C GLY A 270 15.54 -8.58 30.71
N THR A 271 14.70 -7.72 31.27
CA THR A 271 15.12 -6.46 31.91
C THR A 271 14.40 -6.23 33.22
N GLN A 272 15.06 -5.48 34.10
CA GLN A 272 14.44 -4.87 35.26
C GLN A 272 13.56 -3.70 34.81
N ILE A 273 12.33 -3.62 35.32
CA ILE A 273 11.35 -2.57 34.94
C ILE A 273 10.90 -1.69 36.11
N ILE A 274 11.27 -2.05 37.33
CA ILE A 274 11.08 -1.25 38.55
C ILE A 274 12.46 -0.96 39.14
N ASP A 275 12.74 0.27 39.51
CA ASP A 275 14.02 0.63 40.12
C ASP A 275 14.08 0.26 41.62
N LYS A 276 15.19 0.60 42.27
CA LYS A 276 15.41 0.34 43.70
C LYS A 276 14.53 1.20 44.64
N TYR A 277 13.86 2.21 44.11
CA TYR A 277 12.94 3.10 44.84
C TYR A 277 11.47 2.75 44.56
N TYR A 278 11.22 1.59 43.95
CA TYR A 278 9.89 1.14 43.56
C TYR A 278 9.23 2.05 42.51
N MET A 279 10.01 2.76 41.70
CA MET A 279 9.51 3.56 40.59
C MET A 279 9.56 2.76 39.28
N PRO A 280 8.50 2.78 38.46
CA PRO A 280 8.52 2.14 37.15
C PRO A 280 9.48 2.87 36.19
N ILE A 281 10.31 2.10 35.50
CA ILE A 281 11.25 2.54 34.45
C ILE A 281 10.60 2.39 33.06
N ILE A 282 9.27 2.25 33.02
CA ILE A 282 8.47 2.04 31.81
C ILE A 282 7.31 3.03 31.79
N ASN A 283 6.85 3.37 30.59
CA ASN A 283 5.71 4.24 30.33
C ASN A 283 4.42 3.46 30.04
N VAL A 284 4.54 2.23 29.51
CA VAL A 284 3.38 1.36 29.24
C VAL A 284 2.74 0.95 30.57
N GLN A 285 1.44 1.18 30.69
CA GLN A 285 0.67 0.84 31.88
C GLN A 285 -0.02 -0.52 31.74
N PRO A 286 -0.17 -1.29 32.83
CA PRO A 286 -0.93 -2.53 32.79
C PRO A 286 -2.41 -2.26 32.54
N ARG A 287 -3.10 -3.25 31.97
CA ARG A 287 -4.56 -3.23 31.71
C ARG A 287 -4.99 -2.10 30.78
N GLN A 288 -4.11 -1.64 29.90
CA GLN A 288 -4.46 -0.65 28.89
C GLN A 288 -5.23 -1.34 27.76
N GLU A 289 -6.40 -0.81 27.41
CA GLU A 289 -7.15 -1.27 26.25
C GLU A 289 -6.44 -0.84 24.97
N ASP A 290 -6.56 -1.65 23.92
CA ASP A 290 -5.98 -1.33 22.63
C ASP A 290 -6.82 -0.28 21.91
N LEU A 291 -6.18 0.46 21.01
CA LEU A 291 -6.89 1.30 20.07
C LEU A 291 -7.76 0.42 19.18
N LEU A 292 -9.06 0.71 19.15
CA LEU A 292 -9.98 0.05 18.24
C LEU A 292 -9.98 0.78 16.91
N TYR A 293 -9.79 0.03 15.83
CA TYR A 293 -10.07 0.55 14.50
C TYR A 293 -11.59 0.64 14.33
N VAL A 294 -12.09 1.86 14.16
CA VAL A 294 -13.47 2.11 13.78
C VAL A 294 -13.46 2.49 12.31
N PRO A 295 -13.99 1.65 11.41
CA PRO A 295 -14.13 2.00 10.00
C PRO A 295 -14.90 3.31 9.90
N GLU A 296 -14.47 4.21 9.02
CA GLU A 296 -15.23 5.44 8.77
C GLU A 296 -16.65 5.05 8.32
N ARG A 297 -17.66 5.57 9.03
CA ARG A 297 -19.05 5.39 8.59
C ARG A 297 -19.17 6.02 7.22
N ILE A 298 -19.41 5.20 6.21
CA ILE A 298 -19.73 5.66 4.87
C ILE A 298 -21.18 6.16 4.92
N ASP A 299 -21.40 7.31 5.55
CA ASP A 299 -22.67 8.02 5.50
C ASP A 299 -22.77 8.65 4.10
N ASN A 300 -23.44 7.91 3.22
CA ASN A 300 -23.64 8.15 1.78
C ASN A 300 -22.41 7.86 0.92
N ARG A 301 -22.57 6.91 -0.02
CA ARG A 301 -21.59 6.64 -1.08
C ARG A 301 -21.34 7.94 -1.84
N ILE A 302 -20.20 8.57 -1.60
CA ILE A 302 -19.78 9.77 -2.33
C ILE A 302 -19.75 9.37 -3.81
N LEU A 303 -20.55 10.04 -4.63
CA LEU A 303 -20.54 9.82 -6.07
C LEU A 303 -19.12 10.09 -6.59
N TRP A 304 -18.59 9.12 -7.33
CA TRP A 304 -17.25 9.22 -7.88
C TRP A 304 -17.16 10.42 -8.81
N THR A 305 -16.10 11.22 -8.63
CA THR A 305 -15.74 12.32 -9.54
C THR A 305 -14.24 12.30 -9.79
N PHE A 306 -13.82 12.80 -10.94
CA PHE A 306 -12.42 12.86 -11.31
C PHE A 306 -11.52 13.55 -10.24
N PRO A 307 -11.91 14.68 -9.61
CA PRO A 307 -11.06 15.36 -8.63
C PRO A 307 -10.79 14.58 -7.33
N ILE A 308 -11.65 13.61 -6.98
CA ILE A 308 -11.47 12.75 -5.79
C ILE A 308 -10.80 11.40 -6.11
N SER A 309 -10.46 11.16 -7.38
CA SER A 309 -9.80 9.96 -7.85
C SER A 309 -8.28 10.03 -7.71
N LEU A 310 -7.59 8.90 -7.90
CA LEU A 310 -6.14 8.84 -8.08
C LEU A 310 -5.67 9.54 -9.36
N PHE A 311 -6.58 9.84 -10.28
CA PHE A 311 -6.29 10.48 -11.56
C PHE A 311 -6.29 12.00 -11.47
N ARG A 312 -6.66 12.60 -10.33
CA ARG A 312 -6.89 14.05 -10.17
C ARG A 312 -5.72 14.96 -10.60
N ASP A 313 -4.48 14.47 -10.51
CA ASP A 313 -3.29 15.24 -10.88
C ASP A 313 -3.02 15.22 -12.40
N TRP A 314 -3.80 14.43 -13.13
CA TRP A 314 -3.75 14.33 -14.58
C TRP A 314 -4.46 15.52 -15.23
N LYS A 315 -3.82 16.12 -16.23
CA LYS A 315 -4.25 17.38 -16.85
C LYS A 315 -4.63 17.11 -18.29
N GLN A 316 -5.91 17.28 -18.59
CA GLN A 316 -6.43 17.18 -19.95
C GLN A 316 -5.90 18.33 -20.81
N ASP A 317 -5.67 18.03 -22.09
CA ASP A 317 -5.36 19.05 -23.09
C ASP A 317 -6.50 20.07 -23.17
N ASN A 318 -6.16 21.36 -23.18
CA ASN A 318 -7.09 22.46 -23.42
C ASN A 318 -6.64 23.27 -24.65
N GLU A 319 -7.55 24.09 -25.19
CA GLU A 319 -7.28 24.88 -26.40
C GLU A 319 -6.00 25.72 -26.29
N GLU A 320 -5.78 26.36 -25.13
CA GLU A 320 -4.59 27.17 -24.86
C GLU A 320 -3.28 26.36 -24.94
N LEU A 321 -3.24 25.14 -24.38
CA LEU A 321 -2.06 24.28 -24.42
C LEU A 321 -1.77 23.84 -25.86
N ILE A 322 -2.81 23.48 -26.61
CA ILE A 322 -2.70 23.04 -28.00
C ILE A 322 -2.21 24.18 -28.89
N GLU A 323 -2.73 25.39 -28.70
CA GLU A 323 -2.26 26.59 -29.38
C GLU A 323 -0.78 26.87 -29.06
N LYS A 324 -0.37 26.80 -27.79
CA LYS A 324 1.04 26.97 -27.41
C LYS A 324 1.96 25.94 -28.05
N CYS A 325 1.54 24.68 -28.11
CA CYS A 325 2.29 23.62 -28.80
C CYS A 325 2.41 23.92 -30.30
N PHE A 326 1.31 24.32 -30.95
CA PHE A 326 1.30 24.71 -32.35
C PHE A 326 2.24 25.89 -32.63
N ILE A 327 2.15 26.97 -31.86
CA ILE A 327 3.01 28.15 -32.01
C ILE A 327 4.48 27.77 -31.89
N ASN A 328 4.82 26.96 -30.89
CA ASN A 328 6.19 26.49 -30.70
C ASN A 328 6.67 25.70 -31.94
N ASP A 329 5.89 24.73 -32.40
CA ASP A 329 6.25 23.90 -33.55
C ASP A 329 6.30 24.71 -34.86
N TRP A 330 5.35 25.62 -35.07
CA TRP A 330 5.33 26.54 -36.20
C TRP A 330 6.60 27.37 -36.28
N ASN A 331 7.02 27.95 -35.15
CA ASN A 331 8.23 28.78 -35.06
C ASN A 331 9.53 27.99 -35.26
N GLN A 332 9.53 26.71 -34.89
CA GLN A 332 10.67 25.82 -35.12
C GLN A 332 10.71 25.26 -36.55
N SER A 333 9.57 25.21 -37.22
CA SER A 333 9.46 24.81 -38.61
C SER A 333 10.03 25.84 -39.58
N ARG A 334 10.19 25.43 -40.84
CA ARG A 334 10.55 26.33 -41.96
C ARG A 334 9.35 26.71 -42.81
N ILE A 335 8.12 26.48 -42.34
CA ILE A 335 6.89 26.78 -43.10
C ILE A 335 6.85 28.26 -43.50
N THR A 336 7.23 29.17 -42.59
CA THR A 336 7.30 30.62 -42.87
C THR A 336 8.30 31.01 -43.96
N LYS A 337 9.28 30.15 -44.26
CA LYS A 337 10.23 30.32 -45.37
C LYS A 337 9.75 29.70 -46.67
N LEU A 338 8.85 28.70 -46.59
CA LEU A 338 8.23 28.06 -47.74
C LEU A 338 7.12 28.94 -48.32
N ILE A 339 6.26 29.48 -47.45
CA ILE A 339 5.12 30.30 -47.83
C ILE A 339 5.51 31.78 -47.72
N LYS A 340 5.82 32.39 -48.87
CA LYS A 340 6.30 33.78 -48.94
C LYS A 340 5.16 34.80 -48.87
N ASP A 341 4.01 34.45 -49.44
CA ASP A 341 2.82 35.30 -49.42
C ASP A 341 2.25 35.36 -48.00
N GLU A 342 2.01 36.57 -47.50
CA GLU A 342 1.63 36.79 -46.11
C GLU A 342 0.17 36.40 -45.82
N ASP A 343 -0.73 36.66 -46.75
CA ASP A 343 -2.14 36.31 -46.60
C ASP A 343 -2.34 34.79 -46.65
N ASP A 344 -1.69 34.11 -47.59
CA ASP A 344 -1.67 32.65 -47.70
C ASP A 344 -1.02 32.01 -46.46
N ARG A 345 0.07 32.60 -45.95
CA ARG A 345 0.73 32.14 -44.72
C ARG A 345 -0.19 32.25 -43.51
N ASN A 346 -0.93 33.34 -43.36
CA ASN A 346 -1.89 33.53 -42.27
C ASN A 346 -3.07 32.56 -42.40
N ALA A 347 -3.55 32.30 -43.62
CA ALA A 347 -4.59 31.32 -43.87
C ALA A 347 -4.14 29.88 -43.55
N CYS A 348 -2.92 29.51 -43.94
CA CYS A 348 -2.29 28.24 -43.59
C CYS A 348 -2.09 28.08 -42.08
N TYR A 349 -1.66 29.14 -41.39
CA TYR A 349 -1.50 29.14 -39.94
C TYR A 349 -2.82 28.79 -39.25
N ASN A 350 -3.91 29.47 -39.61
CA ASN A 350 -5.23 29.21 -39.03
C ASN A 350 -5.75 27.80 -39.36
N PHE A 351 -5.55 27.34 -40.59
CA PHE A 351 -5.96 25.99 -41.00
C PHE A 351 -5.21 24.90 -40.23
N LEU A 352 -3.89 25.03 -40.10
CA LEU A 352 -3.07 24.05 -39.39
C LEU A 352 -3.34 24.09 -37.88
N LEU A 353 -3.53 25.27 -37.29
CA LEU A 353 -3.93 25.41 -35.89
C LEU A 353 -5.24 24.67 -35.60
N GLY A 354 -6.26 24.84 -36.46
CA GLY A 354 -7.56 24.18 -36.32
C GLY A 354 -7.52 22.66 -36.41
N ASN A 355 -6.46 22.08 -37.01
CA ASN A 355 -6.28 20.63 -37.16
C ASN A 355 -5.07 20.09 -36.36
N TYR A 356 -4.43 20.93 -35.55
CA TYR A 356 -3.14 20.61 -34.93
C TYR A 356 -3.24 19.47 -33.92
N GLN A 357 -4.35 19.36 -33.18
CA GLN A 357 -4.57 18.25 -32.24
C GLN A 357 -4.47 16.89 -32.94
N GLN A 358 -5.15 16.71 -34.07
CA GLN A 358 -5.13 15.46 -34.83
C GLN A 358 -3.76 15.19 -35.44
N ILE A 359 -3.05 16.23 -35.90
CA ILE A 359 -1.67 16.11 -36.40
C ILE A 359 -0.72 15.67 -35.28
N LYS A 360 -0.81 16.29 -34.11
CA LYS A 360 -0.02 15.94 -32.91
C LYS A 360 -0.27 14.49 -32.47
N ASP A 361 -1.53 14.10 -32.35
CA ASP A 361 -1.91 12.76 -31.92
C ASP A 361 -1.44 11.68 -32.90
N SER A 362 -1.51 11.99 -34.20
CA SER A 362 -0.98 11.12 -35.25
C SER A 362 0.54 11.00 -35.18
N TYR A 363 1.26 12.13 -35.01
CA TYR A 363 2.70 12.09 -34.77
C TYR A 363 3.04 11.19 -33.58
N LYS A 364 2.33 11.35 -32.47
CA LYS A 364 2.53 10.57 -31.25
C LYS A 364 2.32 9.08 -31.49
N HIS A 365 1.34 8.69 -32.30
CA HIS A 365 1.13 7.30 -32.70
C HIS A 365 2.28 6.76 -33.56
N TYR A 366 2.59 7.43 -34.67
CA TYR A 366 3.58 6.93 -35.63
C TYR A 366 5.01 6.96 -35.07
N ALA A 367 5.34 7.91 -34.20
CA ALA A 367 6.63 7.97 -33.52
C ALA A 367 6.87 6.80 -32.55
N CYS A 368 5.82 6.10 -32.10
CA CYS A 368 5.93 4.91 -31.24
C CYS A 368 6.31 3.64 -32.00
N LEU A 369 6.00 3.56 -33.29
CA LEU A 369 6.14 2.31 -34.06
C LEU A 369 7.61 1.88 -34.21
N SER A 370 8.51 2.86 -34.34
CA SER A 370 9.94 2.63 -34.47
C SER A 370 10.72 3.89 -34.05
N PRO A 371 10.83 4.17 -32.74
CA PRO A 371 11.58 5.33 -32.25
C PRO A 371 13.07 5.20 -32.62
N ILE A 372 13.76 6.35 -32.67
CA ILE A 372 15.20 6.39 -32.99
C ILE A 372 15.98 6.53 -31.69
N GLY A 373 16.50 5.41 -31.20
CA GLY A 373 17.08 5.36 -29.85
C GLY A 373 15.99 5.68 -28.81
N ASP A 374 16.28 6.62 -27.91
CA ASP A 374 15.35 7.07 -26.88
C ASP A 374 14.42 8.22 -27.35
N ILE A 375 14.41 8.57 -28.63
CA ILE A 375 13.72 9.75 -29.16
C ILE A 375 12.48 9.35 -29.96
N TRP A 376 11.35 9.99 -29.65
CA TRP A 376 10.11 9.87 -30.42
C TRP A 376 10.30 10.55 -31.79
N ALA A 377 10.61 9.76 -32.80
CA ALA A 377 10.82 10.26 -34.15
C ALA A 377 10.31 9.25 -35.20
N ILE A 378 9.81 9.79 -36.32
CA ILE A 378 9.30 8.98 -37.42
C ILE A 378 10.44 8.75 -38.42
N SER A 379 10.89 7.51 -38.51
CA SER A 379 11.88 7.08 -39.49
C SER A 379 11.31 7.09 -40.92
N SER A 380 12.20 7.02 -41.93
CA SER A 380 11.78 6.99 -43.33
C SER A 380 10.84 5.81 -43.63
N LEU A 381 11.06 4.66 -42.99
CA LEU A 381 10.23 3.47 -43.19
C LEU A 381 8.80 3.68 -42.68
N ILE A 382 8.65 4.19 -41.46
CA ILE A 382 7.34 4.47 -40.88
C ILE A 382 6.64 5.60 -41.65
N ASN A 383 7.39 6.59 -42.12
CA ASN A 383 6.85 7.64 -42.98
C ASN A 383 6.25 7.05 -44.27
N LEU A 384 6.96 6.16 -44.96
CA LEU A 384 6.45 5.49 -46.16
C LEU A 384 5.19 4.66 -45.86
N GLN A 385 5.17 3.95 -44.73
CA GLN A 385 3.98 3.21 -44.28
C GLN A 385 2.78 4.15 -44.08
N LEU A 386 2.95 5.27 -43.38
CA LEU A 386 1.91 6.28 -43.21
C LEU A 386 1.41 6.81 -44.56
N LEU A 387 2.32 7.23 -45.45
CA LEU A 387 1.96 7.77 -46.76
C LEU A 387 1.22 6.74 -47.63
N SER A 388 1.53 5.44 -47.46
CA SER A 388 0.79 4.36 -48.08
C SER A 388 -0.62 4.18 -47.48
N ILE A 389 -0.77 4.25 -46.15
CA ILE A 389 -2.05 4.10 -45.46
C ILE A 389 -3.03 5.21 -45.88
N VAL A 390 -2.56 6.45 -45.97
CA VAL A 390 -3.36 7.60 -46.43
C VAL A 390 -3.49 7.68 -47.96
N ARG A 391 -2.94 6.70 -48.68
CA ARG A 391 -2.98 6.59 -50.15
C ARG A 391 -2.47 7.85 -50.85
N MET A 392 -1.34 8.40 -50.40
CA MET A 392 -0.84 9.69 -50.87
C MET A 392 -0.54 9.72 -52.38
N THR A 393 -0.21 8.59 -53.00
CA THR A 393 0.06 8.46 -54.44
C THR A 393 -1.21 8.30 -55.28
N GLU A 394 -2.39 8.17 -54.67
CA GLU A 394 -3.64 8.06 -55.40
C GLU A 394 -3.85 9.31 -56.25
N THR A 395 -4.03 9.09 -57.55
CA THR A 395 -4.14 10.13 -58.56
C THR A 395 -5.59 10.52 -58.67
N SER A 396 -5.90 11.80 -58.52
CA SER A 396 -7.23 12.36 -58.77
C SER A 396 -7.13 13.50 -59.79
N GLU A 397 -8.27 14.08 -60.17
CA GLU A 397 -8.30 15.32 -60.98
C GLU A 397 -7.53 16.47 -60.31
N LYS A 398 -7.23 16.37 -59.02
CA LYS A 398 -6.52 17.38 -58.22
C LYS A 398 -5.00 17.17 -58.15
N GLY A 399 -4.40 16.22 -58.87
CA GLY A 399 -2.93 16.13 -59.01
C GLY A 399 -2.31 14.80 -58.59
N SER A 400 -1.00 14.67 -58.79
CA SER A 400 -0.23 13.45 -58.52
C SER A 400 1.12 13.74 -57.88
N ILE A 401 1.63 12.79 -57.10
CA ILE A 401 2.99 12.85 -56.54
C ILE A 401 3.59 11.44 -56.59
N LYS A 402 4.86 11.33 -57.01
CA LYS A 402 5.55 10.04 -57.05
C LYS A 402 6.20 9.74 -55.71
N GLN A 403 6.44 8.46 -55.44
CA GLN A 403 7.12 8.04 -54.22
C GLN A 403 8.52 8.66 -54.06
N GLN A 404 9.28 8.75 -55.15
CA GLN A 404 10.61 9.40 -55.13
C GLN A 404 10.54 10.87 -54.71
N ASP A 405 9.51 11.60 -55.16
CA ASP A 405 9.32 13.00 -54.79
C ASP A 405 8.97 13.13 -53.30
N MET A 406 8.13 12.23 -52.77
CA MET A 406 7.81 12.18 -51.34
C MET A 406 9.05 11.88 -50.47
N GLU A 407 9.92 10.97 -50.90
CA GLU A 407 11.19 10.69 -50.21
C GLU A 407 12.11 11.92 -50.20
N LEU A 408 12.19 12.65 -51.32
CA LEU A 408 12.91 13.92 -51.37
C LEU A 408 12.31 14.95 -50.40
N LYS A 409 10.98 15.02 -50.26
CA LYS A 409 10.35 15.89 -49.25
C LYS A 409 10.68 15.47 -47.83
N TYR A 410 10.67 14.17 -47.53
CA TYR A 410 11.08 13.66 -46.22
C TYR A 410 12.52 14.08 -45.89
N LEU A 411 13.46 13.84 -46.82
CA LEU A 411 14.87 14.23 -46.67
C LEU A 411 15.02 15.75 -46.50
N ALA A 412 14.28 16.55 -47.27
CA ALA A 412 14.28 18.00 -47.12
C ALA A 412 13.77 18.43 -45.73
N THR A 413 12.72 17.80 -45.21
CA THR A 413 12.15 18.10 -43.89
C THR A 413 13.12 17.79 -42.75
N ILE A 414 13.85 16.68 -42.82
CA ILE A 414 14.83 16.33 -41.77
C ILE A 414 16.17 17.07 -41.93
N SER A 415 16.48 17.58 -43.12
CA SER A 415 17.71 18.33 -43.39
C SER A 415 17.79 19.66 -42.61
N GLY A 416 19.01 20.18 -42.41
CA GLY A 416 19.23 21.49 -41.77
C GLY A 416 19.09 21.46 -40.24
N THR A 417 19.40 20.31 -39.62
CA THR A 417 19.57 20.19 -38.17
C THR A 417 20.73 21.08 -37.70
N GLU A 418 20.51 21.84 -36.63
CA GLU A 418 21.64 22.42 -35.89
C GLU A 418 22.52 21.26 -35.41
N LYS A 419 23.79 21.26 -35.79
CA LYS A 419 24.75 20.24 -35.35
C LYS A 419 24.83 20.28 -33.83
N GLY A 420 24.41 19.21 -33.16
CA GLY A 420 24.65 18.99 -31.73
C GLY A 420 23.43 18.74 -30.86
N ASN A 421 22.19 18.98 -31.32
CA ASN A 421 21.01 18.63 -30.52
C ASN A 421 20.63 17.16 -30.71
N TYR A 422 20.96 16.32 -29.72
CA TYR A 422 20.67 14.89 -29.76
C TYR A 422 19.17 14.59 -29.87
N ARG A 423 18.27 15.47 -29.39
CA ARG A 423 16.80 15.28 -29.48
C ARG A 423 16.22 15.51 -30.87
N LYS A 424 17.06 15.89 -31.84
CA LYS A 424 16.70 16.05 -33.25
C LYS A 424 17.52 15.07 -34.10
N PRO A 425 17.09 13.80 -34.22
CA PRO A 425 17.88 12.77 -34.87
C PRO A 425 18.05 13.05 -36.38
N GLU A 426 19.23 12.79 -36.93
CA GLU A 426 19.53 13.05 -38.35
C GLU A 426 18.68 12.21 -39.33
N ARG A 427 18.14 11.08 -38.87
CA ARG A 427 17.38 10.11 -39.68
C ARG A 427 15.93 9.96 -39.24
N GLY A 428 15.39 10.94 -38.51
CA GLY A 428 14.04 10.89 -37.99
C GLY A 428 13.37 12.24 -37.93
N MET A 429 12.07 12.22 -38.13
CA MET A 429 11.21 13.39 -38.13
C MET A 429 10.54 13.53 -36.76
N ILE A 430 10.75 14.66 -36.09
CA ILE A 430 10.10 15.00 -34.82
C ILE A 430 8.85 15.88 -35.03
N ARG A 431 8.13 16.22 -33.97
CA ARG A 431 6.75 16.78 -34.02
C ARG A 431 6.57 17.95 -34.99
N PHE A 432 7.40 19.00 -34.88
CA PHE A 432 7.28 20.16 -35.77
C PHE A 432 7.65 19.83 -37.22
N GLN A 433 8.56 18.88 -37.44
CA GLN A 433 8.95 18.44 -38.77
C GLN A 433 7.83 17.60 -39.42
N PHE A 434 7.08 16.83 -38.62
CA PHE A 434 5.88 16.13 -39.10
C PHE A 434 4.83 17.10 -39.63
N LEU A 435 4.62 18.23 -38.94
CA LEU A 435 3.77 19.33 -39.43
C LEU A 435 4.30 19.91 -40.76
N GLU A 436 5.59 20.24 -40.83
CA GLU A 436 6.24 20.81 -42.03
C GLU A 436 6.18 19.87 -43.25
N MET A 437 6.27 18.56 -43.04
CA MET A 437 6.29 17.57 -44.12
C MET A 437 5.04 17.63 -44.99
N PHE A 438 3.85 17.76 -44.39
CA PHE A 438 2.60 17.80 -45.16
C PHE A 438 2.44 19.09 -45.95
N VAL A 439 2.99 20.22 -45.47
CA VAL A 439 3.05 21.47 -46.25
C VAL A 439 3.91 21.27 -47.51
N ARG A 440 5.06 20.58 -47.37
CA ARG A 440 5.96 20.29 -48.50
C ARG A 440 5.38 19.30 -49.50
N ILE A 441 4.63 18.30 -49.03
CA ILE A 441 3.93 17.34 -49.89
C ILE A 441 2.77 18.02 -50.63
N ALA A 442 2.01 18.88 -49.95
CA ALA A 442 0.92 19.64 -50.56
C ALA A 442 1.41 20.58 -51.68
N GLU A 443 2.54 21.25 -51.46
CA GLU A 443 3.21 22.07 -52.49
C GLU A 443 3.51 21.25 -53.75
N ASP A 444 4.15 20.08 -53.61
CA ASP A 444 4.51 19.25 -54.76
C ASP A 444 3.28 18.67 -55.46
N LYS A 445 2.33 18.12 -54.69
CA LYS A 445 1.18 17.41 -55.24
C LYS A 445 0.21 18.34 -55.95
N TYR A 446 -0.01 19.55 -55.41
CA TYR A 446 -1.09 20.42 -55.88
C TYR A 446 -0.59 21.72 -56.54
N ILE A 447 0.43 22.37 -55.99
CA ILE A 447 0.88 23.69 -56.48
C ILE A 447 1.82 23.52 -57.69
N LYS A 448 2.83 22.65 -57.59
CA LYS A 448 3.77 22.44 -58.71
C LYS A 448 3.14 21.78 -59.93
N ASN A 449 2.05 21.03 -59.73
CA ASN A 449 1.23 20.52 -60.81
C ASN A 449 0.31 21.58 -61.43
N GLY A 450 0.30 22.81 -60.91
CA GLY A 450 -0.47 23.94 -61.44
C GLY A 450 -1.97 23.90 -61.10
N ILE A 451 -2.37 23.16 -60.06
CA ILE A 451 -3.78 22.88 -59.75
C ILE A 451 -4.26 23.82 -58.63
N ALA A 452 -3.55 23.83 -57.49
CA ALA A 452 -3.83 24.76 -56.40
C ALA A 452 -3.11 26.09 -56.63
N LYS A 453 -3.76 27.20 -56.30
CA LYS A 453 -3.22 28.56 -56.45
C LYS A 453 -2.53 29.08 -55.19
N SER A 454 -2.80 28.46 -54.05
CA SER A 454 -2.26 28.82 -52.74
C SER A 454 -1.90 27.58 -51.92
N PHE A 455 -1.05 27.75 -50.91
CA PHE A 455 -0.75 26.69 -49.94
C PHE A 455 -1.96 26.33 -49.10
N GLU A 456 -2.81 27.30 -48.76
CA GLU A 456 -4.01 27.03 -47.97
C GLU A 456 -4.98 26.09 -48.70
N GLU A 457 -5.19 26.32 -49.99
CA GLU A 457 -6.04 25.46 -50.83
C GLU A 457 -5.45 24.04 -50.92
N ALA A 458 -4.13 23.95 -51.19
CA ALA A 458 -3.43 22.68 -51.25
C ALA A 458 -3.48 21.90 -49.92
N LEU A 459 -3.37 22.60 -48.78
CA LEU A 459 -3.46 22.01 -47.45
C LEU A 459 -4.87 21.54 -47.11
N LYS A 460 -5.90 22.29 -47.50
CA LYS A 460 -7.30 21.85 -47.35
C LYS A 460 -7.56 20.57 -48.16
N TRP A 461 -7.05 20.49 -49.38
CA TRP A 461 -7.22 19.30 -50.22
C TRP A 461 -6.46 18.10 -49.69
N ILE A 462 -5.17 18.23 -49.34
CA ILE A 462 -4.43 17.08 -48.78
C ILE A 462 -5.08 16.56 -47.50
N TRP A 463 -5.64 17.46 -46.69
CA TRP A 463 -6.34 17.11 -45.46
C TRP A 463 -7.60 16.29 -45.73
N GLU A 464 -8.53 16.84 -46.53
CA GLU A 464 -9.82 16.20 -46.79
C GLU A 464 -9.68 14.94 -47.66
N ASP A 465 -8.79 14.97 -48.66
CA ASP A 465 -8.63 13.87 -49.62
C ASP A 465 -7.84 12.68 -49.00
N HIS A 466 -6.92 12.92 -48.06
CA HIS A 466 -5.98 11.88 -47.58
C HIS A 466 -5.85 11.76 -46.05
N LEU A 467 -5.66 12.87 -45.32
CA LEU A 467 -5.19 12.80 -43.93
C LEU A 467 -6.33 12.61 -42.91
N LYS A 468 -7.45 13.28 -43.10
CA LYS A 468 -8.51 13.43 -42.10
C LYS A 468 -9.05 12.10 -41.57
N GLN A 469 -9.37 11.16 -42.46
CA GLN A 469 -9.93 9.86 -42.06
C GLN A 469 -8.99 9.05 -41.19
N GLU A 470 -7.68 9.20 -41.41
CA GLU A 470 -6.66 8.46 -40.68
C GLU A 470 -6.30 9.16 -39.37
N PHE A 471 -6.12 10.48 -39.40
CA PHE A 471 -5.58 11.24 -38.26
C PHE A 471 -6.58 11.34 -37.09
N ILE A 472 -7.88 11.27 -37.35
CA ILE A 472 -8.91 11.30 -36.29
C ILE A 472 -8.90 10.05 -35.39
N LYS A 473 -8.28 8.94 -35.83
CA LYS A 473 -8.28 7.66 -35.10
C LYS A 473 -7.41 7.67 -33.84
N TYR A 474 -6.49 8.61 -33.75
CA TYR A 474 -5.39 8.56 -32.77
C TYR A 474 -5.63 9.38 -31.50
N ASN A 475 -6.83 9.92 -31.31
CA ASN A 475 -7.17 10.69 -30.13
C ASN A 475 -7.03 9.85 -28.84
N THR A 476 -5.99 10.15 -28.06
CA THR A 476 -5.66 9.41 -26.83
C THR A 476 -6.66 9.66 -25.69
N GLN A 477 -7.43 10.75 -25.76
CA GLN A 477 -8.42 11.13 -24.76
C GLN A 477 -9.62 10.18 -24.78
N ILE A 478 -9.98 9.61 -25.93
CA ILE A 478 -11.09 8.64 -26.05
C ILE A 478 -10.89 7.47 -25.09
N PHE A 479 -9.69 6.92 -25.00
CA PHE A 479 -9.38 5.84 -24.06
C PHE A 479 -9.62 6.26 -22.59
N ARG A 480 -9.26 7.50 -22.25
CA ARG A 480 -9.45 8.02 -20.88
C ARG A 480 -10.93 8.10 -20.56
N ASP A 481 -11.69 8.78 -21.40
CA ASP A 481 -13.11 9.06 -21.14
C ASP A 481 -13.98 7.80 -21.18
N THR A 482 -13.63 6.83 -22.03
CA THR A 482 -14.49 5.65 -22.28
C THR A 482 -14.05 4.38 -21.55
N ARG A 483 -12.77 4.23 -21.19
CA ARG A 483 -12.22 2.99 -20.62
C ARG A 483 -11.56 3.16 -19.27
N TYR A 484 -10.86 4.28 -19.01
CA TYR A 484 -9.96 4.40 -17.86
C TYR A 484 -10.46 5.31 -16.73
N TRP A 485 -10.96 6.50 -17.04
CA TRP A 485 -11.47 7.45 -16.04
C TRP A 485 -12.88 7.09 -15.60
N ASN A 486 -12.97 6.03 -14.79
CA ASN A 486 -14.20 5.59 -14.15
C ASN A 486 -13.94 5.13 -12.71
N GLU A 487 -15.04 5.00 -11.96
CA GLU A 487 -15.03 4.59 -10.56
C GLU A 487 -14.35 3.23 -10.35
N GLN A 488 -14.61 2.25 -11.22
CA GLN A 488 -14.08 0.88 -11.05
C GLN A 488 -12.55 0.83 -11.16
N CYS A 489 -11.97 1.54 -12.12
CA CYS A 489 -10.51 1.63 -12.27
C CYS A 489 -9.88 2.37 -11.09
N ASP A 490 -10.49 3.46 -10.63
CA ASP A 490 -10.02 4.21 -9.46
C ASP A 490 -10.08 3.36 -8.18
N LEU A 491 -11.19 2.64 -7.94
CA LEU A 491 -11.34 1.73 -6.81
C LEU A 491 -10.29 0.61 -6.83
N CYS A 492 -10.08 -0.01 -7.99
CA CYS A 492 -9.05 -1.04 -8.16
C CYS A 492 -7.66 -0.50 -7.80
N MET A 493 -7.27 0.63 -8.38
CA MET A 493 -5.95 1.22 -8.13
C MET A 493 -5.79 1.75 -6.70
N LYS A 494 -6.87 2.23 -6.06
CA LYS A 494 -6.86 2.64 -4.64
C LYS A 494 -6.65 1.45 -3.73
N HIS A 495 -7.39 0.36 -3.94
CA HIS A 495 -7.24 -0.87 -3.15
C HIS A 495 -5.81 -1.42 -3.24
N TYR A 496 -5.22 -1.40 -4.44
CA TYR A 496 -3.87 -1.89 -4.68
C TYR A 496 -2.80 -0.78 -4.66
N LYS A 497 -3.06 0.35 -4.01
CA LYS A 497 -2.14 1.50 -4.07
C LYS A 497 -0.77 1.17 -3.50
N THR A 498 -0.66 0.37 -2.44
CA THR A 498 0.64 0.01 -1.83
C THR A 498 1.57 -0.69 -2.82
N ILE A 499 1.04 -1.63 -3.60
CA ILE A 499 1.86 -2.38 -4.57
C ILE A 499 2.20 -1.48 -5.76
N LEU A 500 1.26 -0.65 -6.24
CA LEU A 500 1.51 0.33 -7.31
C LEU A 500 2.57 1.37 -6.91
N ASP A 501 2.50 1.91 -5.69
CA ASP A 501 3.52 2.80 -5.13
C ASP A 501 4.88 2.09 -5.05
N SER A 502 4.90 0.84 -4.61
CA SER A 502 6.14 0.03 -4.52
C SER A 502 6.78 -0.20 -5.88
N ILE A 503 5.96 -0.47 -6.91
CA ILE A 503 6.42 -0.60 -8.30
C ILE A 503 7.02 0.72 -8.76
N PHE A 504 6.28 1.83 -8.63
CA PHE A 504 6.76 3.12 -9.08
C PHE A 504 8.05 3.52 -8.39
N ILE A 505 8.15 3.41 -7.06
CA ILE A 505 9.36 3.71 -6.28
C ILE A 505 10.56 2.87 -6.76
N ARG A 506 10.35 1.59 -7.08
CA ARG A 506 11.42 0.71 -7.56
C ARG A 506 11.95 1.10 -8.94
N TYR A 507 11.08 1.62 -9.81
CA TYR A 507 11.35 1.91 -11.22
C TYR A 507 11.30 3.41 -11.55
N SER A 508 11.58 4.28 -10.56
CA SER A 508 11.60 5.74 -10.76
C SER A 508 12.85 6.40 -10.18
N VAL A 509 14.01 5.75 -10.35
CA VAL A 509 15.26 6.16 -9.69
C VAL A 509 16.47 6.23 -10.62
N LYS A 510 16.49 5.47 -11.71
CA LYS A 510 17.71 5.22 -12.51
C LYS A 510 18.28 6.47 -13.17
N LYS A 511 17.41 7.34 -13.69
CA LYS A 511 17.79 8.58 -14.39
C LYS A 511 17.52 9.84 -13.55
N VAL A 512 17.17 9.70 -12.27
CA VAL A 512 16.81 10.81 -11.39
C VAL A 512 18.05 11.47 -10.79
N LYS A 513 18.19 12.79 -10.97
CA LYS A 513 19.30 13.56 -10.39
C LYS A 513 19.03 13.91 -8.92
N PRO A 514 20.07 14.14 -8.09
CA PRO A 514 19.89 14.60 -6.71
C PRO A 514 19.01 15.85 -6.63
N GLY A 515 17.97 15.81 -5.78
CA GLY A 515 17.00 16.91 -5.61
C GLY A 515 15.90 16.98 -6.67
N GLN A 516 15.94 16.15 -7.72
CA GLN A 516 14.87 16.05 -8.70
C GLN A 516 13.73 15.18 -8.16
N LYS A 517 12.49 15.50 -8.56
CA LYS A 517 11.35 14.62 -8.27
C LYS A 517 11.53 13.27 -8.98
N PRO A 518 11.23 12.13 -8.30
CA PRO A 518 11.28 10.82 -8.92
C PRO A 518 10.40 10.74 -10.17
N PHE A 519 10.91 10.07 -11.21
CA PHE A 519 10.19 9.80 -12.44
C PHE A 519 10.61 8.45 -13.00
N MET A 520 9.69 7.79 -13.70
CA MET A 520 9.97 6.56 -14.43
C MET A 520 10.39 6.88 -15.87
N SER A 521 11.47 6.26 -16.34
CA SER A 521 11.88 6.31 -17.75
C SER A 521 11.28 5.16 -18.56
N LEU A 522 11.25 5.29 -19.89
CA LEU A 522 10.78 4.20 -20.78
C LEU A 522 11.57 2.90 -20.55
N GLN A 523 12.87 3.02 -20.37
CA GLN A 523 13.75 1.89 -20.05
C GLN A 523 13.29 1.18 -18.77
N GLU A 524 12.97 1.93 -17.71
CA GLU A 524 12.50 1.34 -16.45
C GLU A 524 11.13 0.68 -16.59
N LEU A 525 10.21 1.23 -17.41
CA LEU A 525 8.94 0.59 -17.71
C LEU A 525 9.14 -0.74 -18.47
N GLN A 526 10.05 -0.78 -19.45
CA GLN A 526 10.38 -2.00 -20.18
C GLN A 526 11.05 -3.05 -19.27
N GLU A 527 11.98 -2.62 -18.41
CA GLU A 527 12.61 -3.48 -17.40
C GLU A 527 11.57 -4.06 -16.45
N MET A 528 10.59 -3.25 -15.99
CA MET A 528 9.47 -3.72 -15.18
C MET A 528 8.66 -4.82 -15.91
N CYS A 529 8.25 -4.58 -17.16
CA CYS A 529 7.51 -5.56 -17.96
C CYS A 529 8.30 -6.87 -18.12
N SER A 530 9.61 -6.78 -18.33
CA SER A 530 10.48 -7.94 -18.42
C SER A 530 10.59 -8.70 -17.10
N HIS A 531 10.74 -8.01 -15.97
CA HIS A 531 10.89 -8.64 -14.65
C HIS A 531 9.63 -9.37 -14.17
N ILE A 532 8.44 -8.94 -14.60
CA ILE A 532 7.17 -9.64 -14.32
C ILE A 532 6.82 -10.69 -15.39
N GLY A 533 7.70 -10.90 -16.37
CA GLY A 533 7.58 -11.95 -17.38
C GLY A 533 6.62 -11.63 -18.53
N LEU A 534 6.26 -10.37 -18.79
CA LEU A 534 5.33 -10.05 -19.89
C LEU A 534 5.89 -10.41 -21.27
N ASN A 535 7.21 -10.35 -21.45
CA ASN A 535 7.87 -10.73 -22.72
C ASN A 535 7.64 -12.21 -23.12
N GLN A 536 7.13 -13.04 -22.21
CA GLN A 536 6.81 -14.45 -22.47
C GLN A 536 5.35 -14.65 -22.89
N ILE A 537 4.53 -13.59 -22.83
CA ILE A 537 3.11 -13.63 -23.20
C ILE A 537 2.99 -13.29 -24.69
N GLU A 538 2.34 -14.16 -25.44
CA GLU A 538 2.20 -14.02 -26.90
C GLU A 538 1.51 -12.72 -27.33
N THR A 539 0.53 -12.25 -26.55
CA THR A 539 -0.17 -10.98 -26.81
C THR A 539 0.69 -9.74 -26.51
N PHE A 540 1.82 -9.87 -25.81
CA PHE A 540 2.67 -8.75 -25.45
C PHE A 540 3.71 -8.46 -26.53
N GLY A 541 3.41 -7.46 -27.37
CA GLY A 541 4.31 -7.02 -28.43
C GLY A 541 5.46 -6.13 -27.91
N PRO A 542 6.59 -6.05 -28.65
CA PRO A 542 7.71 -5.16 -28.29
C PRO A 542 7.32 -3.67 -28.27
N ASN A 543 6.23 -3.31 -28.96
CA ASN A 543 5.72 -1.95 -29.03
C ASN A 543 4.71 -1.62 -27.92
N THR A 544 4.16 -2.59 -27.20
CA THR A 544 3.20 -2.36 -26.10
C THR A 544 3.73 -1.37 -25.06
N PRO A 545 4.95 -1.53 -24.49
CA PRO A 545 5.47 -0.54 -23.54
C PRO A 545 5.77 0.82 -24.19
N LEU A 546 6.12 0.87 -25.48
CA LEU A 546 6.34 2.13 -26.21
C LEU A 546 5.04 2.93 -26.32
N PHE A 547 3.97 2.28 -26.76
CA PHE A 547 2.65 2.88 -26.88
C PHE A 547 2.08 3.28 -25.53
N ALA A 548 2.16 2.40 -24.53
CA ALA A 548 1.70 2.67 -23.19
C ALA A 548 2.43 3.87 -22.57
N PHE A 549 3.76 3.95 -22.74
CA PHE A 549 4.54 5.08 -22.24
C PHE A 549 4.13 6.37 -22.93
N ASN A 550 4.33 6.46 -24.25
CA ASN A 550 4.16 7.72 -24.96
C ASN A 550 2.70 8.21 -24.84
N LYS A 551 1.70 7.37 -25.12
CA LYS A 551 0.27 7.77 -25.08
C LYS A 551 -0.18 8.26 -23.71
N SER A 552 0.49 7.85 -22.63
CA SER A 552 0.18 8.28 -21.26
C SER A 552 0.88 9.57 -20.84
N MET A 553 1.90 10.03 -21.58
CA MET A 553 2.62 11.28 -21.24
C MET A 553 1.78 12.53 -21.50
N MET A 554 1.87 13.51 -20.59
CA MET A 554 1.13 14.78 -20.63
C MET A 554 1.70 15.61 -21.76
N THR A 555 0.84 16.27 -22.54
CA THR A 555 1.31 17.12 -23.66
C THR A 555 2.33 18.14 -23.16
N GLN A 556 3.47 18.21 -23.86
CA GLN A 556 4.53 19.18 -23.58
C GLN A 556 4.61 20.20 -24.71
N ILE A 557 4.77 21.48 -24.35
CA ILE A 557 4.94 22.55 -25.34
C ILE A 557 6.27 22.36 -26.07
N ASP A 558 7.37 22.22 -25.33
CA ASP A 558 8.70 22.03 -25.89
C ASP A 558 9.17 20.57 -25.71
N GLU A 559 9.18 19.82 -26.80
CA GLU A 559 9.68 18.43 -26.85
C GLU A 559 11.18 18.33 -27.20
N ILE A 560 11.83 19.46 -27.52
CA ILE A 560 13.22 19.49 -28.00
C ILE A 560 14.20 19.89 -26.92
N ASN A 561 13.85 20.87 -26.09
CA ASN A 561 14.75 21.37 -25.05
C ASN A 561 14.36 20.88 -23.66
N SER A 562 13.18 20.26 -23.50
CA SER A 562 12.72 19.68 -22.23
C SER A 562 12.90 18.16 -22.18
N ASP A 563 13.24 17.64 -21.00
CA ASP A 563 13.25 16.19 -20.73
C ASP A 563 11.87 15.64 -20.34
N ARG A 564 10.84 16.49 -20.17
CA ARG A 564 9.59 16.10 -19.50
C ARG A 564 8.86 14.94 -20.18
N ILE A 565 8.93 14.84 -21.52
CA ILE A 565 8.36 13.73 -22.31
C ILE A 565 9.03 12.38 -22.07
N PHE A 566 10.15 12.33 -21.34
CA PHE A 566 10.85 11.12 -20.92
C PHE A 566 10.75 10.84 -19.41
N GLN A 567 10.07 11.72 -18.67
CA GLN A 567 9.99 11.70 -17.22
C GLN A 567 8.57 11.40 -16.76
N MET A 568 8.18 10.13 -16.77
CA MET A 568 6.83 9.70 -16.40
C MET A 568 6.60 9.88 -14.90
N THR A 569 5.57 10.66 -14.57
CA THR A 569 5.08 10.86 -13.20
C THR A 569 4.19 9.70 -12.77
N PHE A 570 3.87 9.62 -11.47
CA PHE A 570 3.06 8.52 -10.94
C PHE A 570 1.69 8.38 -11.64
N VAL A 571 0.99 9.49 -11.90
CA VAL A 571 -0.33 9.45 -12.55
C VAL A 571 -0.24 9.02 -14.02
N GLU A 572 0.84 9.37 -14.72
CA GLU A 572 1.11 8.88 -16.08
C GLU A 572 1.50 7.40 -16.08
N PHE A 573 2.19 6.94 -15.04
CA PHE A 573 2.48 5.52 -14.83
C PHE A 573 1.20 4.71 -14.61
N LEU A 574 0.25 5.21 -13.82
CA LEU A 574 -1.05 4.53 -13.63
C LEU A 574 -1.76 4.33 -14.98
N GLU A 575 -1.78 5.34 -15.85
CA GLU A 575 -2.36 5.20 -17.18
C GLU A 575 -1.56 4.23 -18.07
N ALA A 576 -0.22 4.32 -18.06
CA ALA A 576 0.61 3.41 -18.84
C ALA A 576 0.40 1.95 -18.40
N PHE A 577 0.29 1.72 -17.10
CA PHE A 577 -0.02 0.43 -16.51
C PHE A 577 -1.40 -0.08 -16.96
N ALA A 578 -2.42 0.79 -16.97
CA ALA A 578 -3.75 0.45 -17.48
C ALA A 578 -3.75 0.13 -18.99
N ARG A 579 -2.97 0.87 -19.79
CA ARG A 579 -2.83 0.59 -21.24
C ARG A 579 -2.15 -0.76 -21.49
N ILE A 580 -1.11 -1.09 -20.71
CA ILE A 580 -0.49 -2.42 -20.77
C ILE A 580 -1.51 -3.51 -20.40
N ALA A 581 -2.31 -3.29 -19.36
CA ALA A 581 -3.36 -4.23 -18.97
C ALA A 581 -4.42 -4.43 -20.06
N GLU A 582 -4.84 -3.37 -20.75
CA GLU A 582 -5.79 -3.46 -21.88
C GLU A 582 -5.21 -4.28 -23.04
N ASP A 583 -3.94 -4.07 -23.38
CA ASP A 583 -3.27 -4.77 -24.49
C ASP A 583 -2.96 -6.26 -24.19
N LEU A 584 -2.80 -6.62 -22.91
CA LEU A 584 -2.48 -8.00 -22.51
C LEU A 584 -3.68 -8.95 -22.61
N ASP A 585 -4.90 -8.44 -22.41
CA ASP A 585 -6.13 -9.23 -22.38
C ASP A 585 -7.16 -8.66 -23.36
N ASN A 586 -7.36 -9.34 -24.47
CA ASN A 586 -8.28 -8.89 -25.53
C ASN A 586 -9.77 -9.15 -25.21
N ARG A 587 -10.10 -9.76 -24.07
CA ARG A 587 -11.50 -9.98 -23.69
C ARG A 587 -12.24 -8.65 -23.49
N PRO A 588 -13.55 -8.58 -23.83
CA PRO A 588 -14.37 -7.38 -23.69
C PRO A 588 -14.86 -7.19 -22.24
N ILE A 589 -13.95 -7.27 -21.27
CA ILE A 589 -14.23 -7.11 -19.84
C ILE A 589 -13.85 -5.70 -19.34
N GLY A 590 -14.27 -5.38 -18.12
CA GLY A 590 -13.90 -4.13 -17.45
C GLY A 590 -12.39 -3.96 -17.33
N LEU A 591 -11.89 -2.74 -17.59
CA LEU A 591 -10.46 -2.46 -17.54
C LEU A 591 -9.88 -2.65 -16.14
N HIS A 592 -10.66 -2.40 -15.09
CA HIS A 592 -10.28 -2.62 -13.69
C HIS A 592 -9.91 -4.07 -13.39
N LEU A 593 -10.59 -5.04 -14.01
CA LEU A 593 -10.29 -6.46 -13.88
C LEU A 593 -8.95 -6.83 -14.54
N LYS A 594 -8.68 -6.25 -15.72
CA LYS A 594 -7.39 -6.41 -16.42
C LYS A 594 -6.25 -5.78 -15.62
N ILE A 595 -6.48 -4.59 -15.07
CA ILE A 595 -5.52 -3.90 -14.18
C ILE A 595 -5.20 -4.78 -12.97
N GLU A 596 -6.21 -5.36 -12.31
CA GLU A 596 -6.02 -6.25 -11.16
C GLU A 596 -5.17 -7.48 -11.52
N GLN A 597 -5.44 -8.13 -12.65
CA GLN A 597 -4.63 -9.27 -13.12
C GLN A 597 -3.17 -8.89 -13.34
N LEU A 598 -2.90 -7.72 -13.92
CA LEU A 598 -1.54 -7.23 -14.11
C LEU A 598 -0.87 -6.89 -12.77
N ILE A 599 -1.61 -6.32 -11.81
CA ILE A 599 -1.12 -6.07 -10.44
C ILE A 599 -0.70 -7.39 -9.78
N TRP A 600 -1.51 -8.45 -9.91
CA TRP A 600 -1.21 -9.74 -9.30
C TRP A 600 0.09 -10.35 -9.84
N LYS A 601 0.36 -10.19 -11.15
CA LYS A 601 1.66 -10.58 -11.73
C LYS A 601 2.83 -9.80 -11.13
N CYS A 602 2.61 -8.58 -10.66
CA CYS A 602 3.67 -7.75 -10.07
C CYS A 602 4.09 -8.17 -8.65
N TYR A 603 3.32 -9.01 -7.95
CA TYR A 603 3.72 -9.50 -6.61
C TYR A 603 5.03 -10.30 -6.63
N VAL A 604 5.38 -10.92 -7.77
CA VAL A 604 6.66 -11.62 -7.93
C VAL A 604 7.86 -10.72 -7.67
N LEU A 605 7.74 -9.41 -7.95
CA LEU A 605 8.79 -8.43 -7.70
C LEU A 605 9.07 -8.25 -6.21
N PHE A 606 8.11 -8.57 -5.35
CA PHE A 606 8.11 -8.27 -3.93
C PHE A 606 7.71 -9.48 -3.08
N ALA A 607 8.00 -10.70 -3.55
CA ALA A 607 7.57 -11.95 -2.88
C ALA A 607 8.13 -12.12 -1.46
N ASP A 608 9.26 -11.46 -1.16
CA ASP A 608 9.84 -11.42 0.20
C ASP A 608 9.12 -10.44 1.14
N LEU A 609 8.32 -9.53 0.58
CA LEU A 609 7.77 -8.36 1.27
C LEU A 609 6.25 -8.38 1.37
N TYR A 610 5.56 -8.88 0.34
CA TYR A 610 4.10 -8.91 0.25
C TYR A 610 3.63 -10.32 -0.06
N ALA A 611 2.57 -10.76 0.61
CA ALA A 611 1.89 -12.00 0.26
C ALA A 611 1.03 -11.79 -0.99
N LEU A 612 0.99 -12.80 -1.88
CA LEU A 612 0.05 -12.79 -3.00
C LEU A 612 -1.40 -12.79 -2.47
N PRO A 613 -2.31 -11.96 -3.04
CA PRO A 613 -3.72 -11.96 -2.64
C PRO A 613 -4.35 -13.34 -2.81
N THR A 614 -5.27 -13.69 -1.92
CA THR A 614 -5.96 -14.99 -1.95
C THR A 614 -7.25 -14.97 -2.76
N GLN A 615 -7.83 -13.79 -2.98
CA GLN A 615 -9.10 -13.58 -3.66
C GLN A 615 -9.08 -12.20 -4.33
N SER A 616 -9.77 -12.07 -5.47
CA SER A 616 -9.96 -10.79 -6.16
C SER A 616 -10.82 -9.84 -5.33
N TYR A 617 -10.51 -8.54 -5.40
CA TYR A 617 -11.39 -7.50 -4.85
C TYR A 617 -12.74 -7.46 -5.57
N PHE A 618 -12.77 -7.84 -6.85
CA PHE A 618 -13.94 -7.94 -7.70
C PHE A 618 -14.38 -9.40 -7.92
N GLN A 619 -14.26 -10.25 -6.89
CA GLN A 619 -14.55 -11.69 -7.04
C GLN A 619 -15.96 -11.95 -7.59
N ASP A 620 -16.96 -11.21 -7.12
CA ASP A 620 -18.34 -11.36 -7.59
C ASP A 620 -18.47 -11.11 -9.12
N GLU A 621 -17.72 -10.14 -9.65
CA GLU A 621 -17.69 -9.87 -11.10
C GLU A 621 -16.99 -10.99 -11.87
N TRP A 622 -15.89 -11.53 -11.33
CA TRP A 622 -15.21 -12.70 -11.90
C TRP A 622 -16.10 -13.93 -11.93
N ASP A 623 -16.86 -14.18 -10.86
CA ASP A 623 -17.78 -15.31 -10.79
C ASP A 623 -18.88 -15.20 -11.84
N ILE A 624 -19.42 -14.00 -12.08
CA ILE A 624 -20.39 -13.74 -13.15
C ILE A 624 -19.77 -14.02 -14.53
N ILE A 625 -18.58 -13.48 -14.80
CA ILE A 625 -17.89 -13.66 -16.09
C ILE A 625 -17.61 -15.15 -16.35
N ASN A 626 -17.07 -15.86 -15.35
CA ASN A 626 -16.74 -17.28 -15.47
C ASN A 626 -17.98 -18.14 -15.72
N ASN A 627 -19.10 -17.83 -15.03
CA ASN A 627 -20.37 -18.52 -15.23
C ASN A 627 -21.00 -18.25 -16.61
N GLN A 628 -20.82 -17.05 -17.17
CA GLN A 628 -21.27 -16.74 -18.53
C GLN A 628 -20.47 -17.49 -19.60
N SER A 629 -19.13 -17.56 -19.45
CA SER A 629 -18.28 -18.34 -20.36
C SER A 629 -18.58 -19.84 -20.30
N LEU A 630 -18.88 -20.40 -19.12
CA LEU A 630 -19.28 -21.81 -18.98
C LEU A 630 -20.60 -22.11 -19.69
N LYS A 631 -21.57 -21.18 -19.66
CA LYS A 631 -22.83 -21.33 -20.40
C LYS A 631 -22.63 -21.30 -21.91
N GLN A 632 -21.80 -20.37 -22.42
CA GLN A 632 -21.47 -20.33 -23.86
C GLN A 632 -20.81 -21.62 -24.34
N ILE A 633 -19.87 -22.19 -23.59
CA ILE A 633 -19.23 -23.48 -23.96
C ILE A 633 -20.26 -24.61 -24.01
N ILE A 634 -21.20 -24.66 -23.06
CA ILE A 634 -22.25 -25.69 -23.04
C ILE A 634 -23.21 -25.51 -24.23
N ASP A 635 -23.58 -24.28 -24.57
CA ASP A 635 -24.47 -24.00 -25.70
C ASP A 635 -23.79 -24.28 -27.06
N ASP A 636 -22.50 -23.94 -27.21
CA ASP A 636 -21.71 -24.23 -28.42
C ASP A 636 -21.47 -25.75 -28.59
N ASP A 637 -21.22 -26.49 -27.50
CA ASP A 637 -21.12 -27.96 -27.55
C ASP A 637 -22.47 -28.61 -27.91
N ILE A 638 -23.61 -28.02 -27.55
CA ILE A 638 -24.94 -28.57 -27.90
C ILE A 638 -25.27 -28.36 -29.38
N ASP A 639 -24.78 -27.28 -30.00
CA ASP A 639 -24.97 -27.01 -31.43
C ASP A 639 -24.03 -27.85 -32.32
N ASP A 640 -22.87 -28.28 -31.83
CA ASP A 640 -21.96 -29.19 -32.56
C ASP A 640 -22.40 -30.68 -32.51
N PHE A 641 -23.42 -31.03 -31.71
CA PHE A 641 -24.02 -32.37 -31.62
C PHE A 641 -25.37 -32.52 -32.35
N ASN A 642 -25.87 -31.48 -33.01
CA ASN A 642 -27.06 -31.51 -33.89
C ASN A 642 -26.66 -31.32 -35.37
#